data_AF-A0A813UN25-F1
#
_entry.id   AF-A0A813UN25-F1
#
_cell.length_a   1.000
_cell.length_b   1.000
_cell.length_c   1.000
_cell.angle_alpha   90.00
_cell.angle_beta   90.00
_cell.angle_gamma   90.00
#
_symmetry.space_group_name_H-M   'P 1'
#
loop_
_entity.id
_entity.type
_entity.pdbx_description
1 polymer ?
#
loop_
_entity_poly.entity_id
_entity_poly.type
_entity_poly.pdbx_seq_one_letter_code
_entity_poly.pdbx_strand_id
1 'polypeptide(L)'
;MDQCKTLYYDYCKTYDVEPNETILGEIQKVSNGDNNPTKSFNLSSLSIPEAQYVVLGKLFTHDCLFTSIHLNDCNLTSEALQAFLHGLVKNTTCRTLELKGNSIHGAGTEALAQVLRRNQTLQNLRLEWNQIGAMDTSAFTSFCDALGVNKALIELDLRNNDISHVGATELAATLKRNVTLRILDLRWNNIGAIGSRALLASCQSNSTLNELHLAGNNIPDDVIQNINNALAKNTEKRQVHFGHSKNMAVLARQLQDAHTEKDRQMTSVLTRVSLQEQAMLKANKSLATKIKKMQEALDDRKLAFNALSAKNALLEADLTVATQQHNDAQNEVKKLQIEKDHLKKLIHKEYKKEKDELVHTQAKLERDLLESLETQRRLTEKIHDFERKTENLQTTIHELRETLTKTDRDHHVKLSALDTENQRLKSKHKEDLKDCELTNSRDNQRLKESYETTQQNLKEQITKLENIRTALEREINSLKSNISTQKLNHDENLQQEKIRIKNEDEKIQHELEDRLRSLTTTKEDLESRYNQQLISNRDFQQKINFQSVEIETLKRQIESVQTSNLSKDTEFLENREKIKTEYEKKLRLIQKDIDMNEELKDRNRQLESEIKDQRYNDRNTIRELETRLADLQTKFNQREQEISQLKHNEEKRLQFLRTAMLDYIVNLYFEKKSAFALGIAVCGSGVGTFVLSYIMDAVVNIQSWLSYPSALLIEAAIILFGIVCGFLMTPLPQEPSEQRRLQRQAEKNLKSSNAPVTSENNVANEIVEPMLPNVSIQNSPSKSFFGQIIEQIDLNLLKNTAFTLFTVSNFLASLGFNVIYNFADDLANDSKVIKGHRTYIVMSIGLSNILGRVIIGYLGDRKWINRLLLFIITLIISGIATIIAPLCGSSVITHIGYASLFGFFSGGYVALTSIVLVDIVGKNKLSDAFGVLLLFIGIATAIGTPIVGAMRDAFSDFTRPFLWPYLIFGSCTVLSGVILFAIPFLQRKKPNGHQTEVNVEAS
;
A
#
# COMPACT_ATOMS: atom_id res chain seq x y z
N MET A 1 -57.99 -56.22 -32.19
CA MET A 1 -58.24 -57.21 -33.26
C MET A 1 -59.07 -58.37 -32.73
N ASP A 2 -58.58 -59.13 -31.73
CA ASP A 2 -59.40 -60.15 -31.04
C ASP A 2 -60.71 -59.57 -30.50
N GLN A 3 -60.66 -58.38 -29.91
CA GLN A 3 -61.85 -57.64 -29.49
C GLN A 3 -62.83 -57.35 -30.64
N CYS A 4 -62.37 -57.01 -31.84
CA CYS A 4 -63.25 -56.71 -32.98
C CYS A 4 -63.87 -57.98 -33.57
N LYS A 5 -63.11 -59.09 -33.61
CA LYS A 5 -63.60 -60.40 -34.02
C LYS A 5 -64.63 -60.94 -33.03
N THR A 6 -64.36 -60.83 -31.73
CA THR A 6 -65.32 -61.19 -30.66
C THR A 6 -66.58 -60.34 -30.74
N LEU A 7 -66.46 -59.02 -30.88
CA LEU A 7 -67.61 -58.12 -31.02
C LEU A 7 -68.47 -58.46 -32.25
N TYR A 8 -67.85 -58.82 -33.37
CA TYR A 8 -68.59 -59.24 -34.56
C TYR A 8 -69.39 -60.53 -34.31
N TYR A 9 -68.80 -61.54 -33.67
CA TYR A 9 -69.53 -62.76 -33.29
C TYR A 9 -70.66 -62.46 -32.29
N ASP A 10 -70.44 -61.60 -31.31
CA ASP A 10 -71.43 -61.21 -30.31
C ASP A 10 -72.63 -60.48 -30.96
N TYR A 11 -72.37 -59.59 -31.93
CA TYR A 11 -73.44 -58.92 -32.68
C TYR A 11 -74.16 -59.89 -33.62
N CYS A 12 -73.46 -60.79 -34.31
CA CYS A 12 -74.09 -61.85 -35.11
C CYS A 12 -75.08 -62.67 -34.26
N LYS A 13 -74.67 -63.05 -33.04
CA LYS A 13 -75.52 -63.78 -32.09
C LYS A 13 -76.68 -62.95 -31.56
N THR A 14 -76.48 -61.65 -31.34
CA THR A 14 -77.51 -60.73 -30.81
C THR A 14 -78.61 -60.44 -31.85
N TYR A 15 -78.25 -60.38 -33.12
CA TYR A 15 -79.17 -60.08 -34.23
C TYR A 15 -79.68 -61.33 -34.96
N ASP A 16 -79.37 -62.53 -34.46
CA ASP A 16 -79.75 -63.82 -35.06
C ASP A 16 -79.30 -63.96 -36.54
N VAL A 17 -78.03 -63.60 -36.80
CA VAL A 17 -77.42 -63.62 -38.13
C VAL A 17 -76.21 -64.55 -38.13
N GLU A 18 -76.13 -65.48 -39.10
CA GLU A 18 -74.97 -66.37 -39.22
C GLU A 18 -73.69 -65.60 -39.59
N PRO A 19 -72.54 -65.83 -38.93
CA PRO A 19 -71.29 -65.11 -39.25
C PRO A 19 -70.80 -65.38 -40.68
N ASN A 20 -70.64 -64.33 -41.49
CA ASN A 20 -70.07 -64.43 -42.84
C ASN A 20 -68.53 -64.63 -42.82
N GLU A 21 -68.04 -65.67 -43.49
CA GLU A 21 -66.59 -66.00 -43.56
C GLU A 21 -65.75 -64.93 -44.25
N THR A 22 -66.33 -64.21 -45.23
CA THR A 22 -65.60 -63.18 -45.98
C THR A 22 -65.31 -61.95 -45.13
N ILE A 23 -66.28 -61.54 -44.29
CA ILE A 23 -66.12 -60.45 -43.32
C ILE A 23 -65.05 -60.83 -42.28
N LEU A 24 -65.07 -62.07 -41.80
CA LEU A 24 -64.05 -62.59 -40.89
C LEU A 24 -62.66 -62.64 -41.53
N GLY A 25 -62.58 -62.94 -42.82
CA GLY A 25 -61.35 -62.88 -43.61
C GLY A 25 -60.77 -61.47 -43.70
N GLU A 26 -61.59 -60.46 -43.98
CA GLU A 26 -61.15 -59.05 -43.99
C GLU A 26 -60.70 -58.55 -42.61
N ILE A 27 -61.36 -58.98 -41.54
CA ILE A 27 -60.94 -58.68 -40.15
C ILE A 27 -59.57 -59.32 -39.83
N GLN A 28 -59.26 -60.47 -40.42
CA GLN A 28 -58.01 -61.19 -40.20
C GLN A 28 -56.85 -60.69 -41.07
N LYS A 29 -57.09 -60.19 -42.28
CA LYS A 29 -56.05 -59.69 -43.20
C LYS A 29 -55.16 -58.60 -42.60
N VAL A 30 -55.69 -57.81 -41.67
CA VAL A 30 -54.94 -56.76 -40.94
C VAL A 30 -53.84 -57.33 -40.00
N SER A 31 -53.81 -58.66 -39.77
CA SER A 31 -52.82 -59.34 -38.93
C SER A 31 -51.49 -59.66 -39.62
N ASN A 32 -51.46 -59.78 -40.95
CA ASN A 32 -50.29 -60.28 -41.66
C ASN A 32 -49.36 -59.15 -42.10
N GLY A 33 -48.72 -58.48 -41.13
CA GLY A 33 -47.45 -57.77 -41.34
C GLY A 33 -47.38 -56.68 -42.42
N ASP A 34 -48.50 -56.29 -43.03
CA ASP A 34 -48.52 -55.21 -44.01
C ASP A 34 -48.35 -53.90 -43.23
N ASN A 35 -47.17 -53.29 -43.36
CA ASN A 35 -46.86 -51.92 -42.94
C ASN A 35 -47.63 -50.89 -43.79
N ASN A 36 -48.87 -51.21 -44.16
CA ASN A 36 -49.70 -50.35 -44.96
C ASN A 36 -50.34 -49.32 -44.01
N PRO A 37 -50.05 -48.01 -44.16
CA PRO A 37 -50.52 -46.98 -43.24
C PRO A 37 -52.06 -46.83 -43.23
N THR A 38 -52.74 -47.38 -44.23
CA THR A 38 -54.20 -47.44 -44.33
C THR A 38 -54.70 -48.86 -44.07
N LYS A 39 -55.32 -49.06 -42.91
CA LYS A 39 -56.06 -50.29 -42.60
C LYS A 39 -57.40 -50.24 -43.32
N SER A 40 -57.54 -51.01 -44.39
CA SER A 40 -58.73 -51.03 -45.24
C SER A 40 -59.61 -52.25 -44.98
N PHE A 41 -60.92 -52.05 -44.93
CA PHE A 41 -61.94 -53.09 -44.92
C PHE A 41 -62.64 -53.11 -46.28
N ASN A 42 -62.51 -54.19 -47.05
CA ASN A 42 -62.98 -54.21 -48.44
C ASN A 42 -63.98 -55.35 -48.69
N LEU A 43 -65.22 -55.00 -49.02
CA LEU A 43 -66.25 -55.95 -49.45
C LEU A 43 -66.75 -55.66 -50.88
N SER A 44 -65.98 -54.93 -51.67
CA SER A 44 -66.40 -54.50 -53.01
C SER A 44 -66.79 -55.69 -53.90
N SER A 45 -67.86 -55.52 -54.66
CA SER A 45 -68.45 -56.50 -55.59
C SER A 45 -69.02 -57.76 -54.93
N LEU A 46 -69.17 -57.76 -53.60
CA LEU A 46 -69.80 -58.84 -52.85
C LEU A 46 -71.24 -58.46 -52.46
N SER A 47 -72.18 -59.33 -52.79
CA SER A 47 -73.57 -59.23 -52.34
C SER A 47 -73.76 -60.05 -51.07
N ILE A 48 -73.69 -59.39 -49.91
CA ILE A 48 -74.00 -60.03 -48.61
C ILE A 48 -75.45 -59.73 -48.19
N PRO A 49 -76.09 -60.60 -47.38
CA PRO A 49 -77.46 -60.38 -46.91
C PRO A 49 -77.61 -59.08 -46.13
N GLU A 50 -78.76 -58.41 -46.26
CA GLU A 50 -79.07 -57.14 -45.59
C GLU A 50 -78.83 -57.17 -44.07
N ALA A 51 -79.16 -58.29 -43.42
CA ALA A 51 -78.94 -58.48 -41.98
C ALA A 51 -77.46 -58.34 -41.57
N GLN A 52 -76.52 -58.64 -42.46
CA GLN A 52 -75.08 -58.47 -42.21
C GLN A 52 -74.68 -56.99 -42.16
N TYR A 53 -75.31 -56.12 -42.95
CA TYR A 53 -75.02 -54.68 -42.93
C TYR A 53 -75.49 -54.00 -41.65
N VAL A 54 -76.57 -54.52 -41.03
CA VAL A 54 -77.02 -54.09 -39.69
C VAL A 54 -75.96 -54.42 -38.64
N VAL A 55 -75.42 -55.65 -38.68
CA VAL A 55 -74.33 -56.09 -37.79
C VAL A 55 -73.08 -55.25 -38.02
N LEU A 56 -72.69 -55.00 -39.28
CA LEU A 56 -71.55 -54.15 -39.63
C LEU A 56 -71.73 -52.72 -39.13
N GLY A 57 -72.92 -52.11 -39.27
CA GLY A 57 -73.20 -50.79 -38.72
C GLY A 57 -72.96 -50.73 -37.20
N LYS A 58 -73.39 -51.76 -36.46
CA LYS A 58 -73.12 -51.84 -35.01
C LYS A 58 -71.65 -52.05 -34.69
N LEU A 59 -70.96 -52.87 -35.47
CA LEU A 59 -69.53 -53.08 -35.35
C LEU A 59 -68.75 -51.77 -35.53
N PHE A 60 -69.01 -51.04 -36.62
CA PHE A 60 -68.32 -49.78 -36.94
C PHE A 60 -68.67 -48.62 -36.00
N THR A 61 -69.73 -48.74 -35.19
CA THR A 61 -70.00 -47.76 -34.12
C THR A 61 -68.85 -47.71 -33.09
N HIS A 62 -68.25 -48.85 -32.79
CA HIS A 62 -67.17 -48.99 -31.80
C HIS A 62 -65.82 -49.37 -32.41
N ASP A 63 -65.77 -49.45 -33.75
CA ASP A 63 -64.55 -49.85 -34.43
C ASP A 63 -63.44 -48.82 -34.24
N CYS A 64 -62.28 -49.32 -33.83
CA CYS A 64 -61.06 -48.55 -33.67
C CYS A 64 -59.95 -48.97 -34.65
N LEU A 65 -60.25 -49.89 -35.57
CA LEU A 65 -59.24 -50.57 -36.37
C LEU A 65 -59.16 -50.07 -37.81
N PHE A 66 -60.29 -49.83 -38.47
CA PHE A 66 -60.31 -49.55 -39.91
C PHE A 66 -60.35 -48.04 -40.20
N THR A 67 -59.48 -47.64 -41.11
CA THR A 67 -59.34 -46.23 -41.54
C THR A 67 -59.95 -46.00 -42.92
N SER A 68 -60.12 -47.06 -43.72
CA SER A 68 -60.74 -47.02 -45.05
C SER A 68 -61.76 -48.14 -45.18
N ILE A 69 -62.97 -47.85 -45.67
CA ILE A 69 -64.02 -48.83 -45.89
C ILE A 69 -64.47 -48.77 -47.34
N HIS A 70 -64.36 -49.89 -48.06
CA HIS A 70 -64.70 -49.99 -49.48
C HIS A 70 -65.88 -50.95 -49.65
N LEU A 71 -67.01 -50.41 -50.14
CA LEU A 71 -68.26 -51.13 -50.39
C LEU A 71 -68.73 -50.82 -51.81
N ASN A 72 -67.85 -50.94 -52.80
CA ASN A 72 -68.14 -50.60 -54.19
C ASN A 72 -68.94 -51.74 -54.86
N ASP A 73 -69.96 -51.43 -55.65
CA ASP A 73 -70.77 -52.39 -56.43
C ASP A 73 -71.36 -53.53 -55.58
N CYS A 74 -71.80 -53.23 -54.35
CA CYS A 74 -72.33 -54.20 -53.39
C CYS A 74 -73.85 -54.37 -53.45
N ASN A 75 -74.53 -53.66 -54.37
CA ASN A 75 -75.99 -53.61 -54.49
C ASN A 75 -76.72 -53.33 -53.16
N LEU A 76 -76.22 -52.34 -52.41
CA LEU A 76 -76.78 -51.94 -51.12
C LEU A 76 -78.21 -51.41 -51.29
N THR A 77 -79.20 -52.08 -50.71
CA THR A 77 -80.54 -51.50 -50.57
C THR A 77 -80.50 -50.25 -49.69
N SER A 78 -81.51 -49.37 -49.83
CA SER A 78 -81.55 -48.12 -49.05
C SER A 78 -81.57 -48.39 -47.55
N GLU A 79 -82.24 -49.45 -47.12
CA GLU A 79 -82.36 -49.92 -45.75
C GLU A 79 -81.02 -50.47 -45.22
N ALA A 80 -80.34 -51.30 -46.01
CA ALA A 80 -79.01 -51.84 -45.68
C ALA A 80 -77.97 -50.71 -45.53
N LEU A 81 -77.98 -49.76 -46.46
CA LEU A 81 -77.09 -48.60 -46.43
C LEU A 81 -77.38 -47.71 -45.20
N GLN A 82 -78.65 -47.44 -44.92
CA GLN A 82 -79.04 -46.62 -43.78
C GLN A 82 -78.60 -47.27 -42.45
N ALA A 83 -78.80 -48.59 -42.31
CA ALA A 83 -78.38 -49.33 -41.12
C ALA A 83 -76.85 -49.28 -40.92
N PHE A 84 -76.10 -49.45 -42.01
CA PHE A 84 -74.63 -49.34 -41.98
C PHE A 84 -74.15 -47.93 -41.61
N LEU A 85 -74.67 -46.91 -42.30
CA LEU A 85 -74.28 -45.50 -42.10
C LEU A 85 -74.64 -44.98 -40.70
N HIS A 86 -75.72 -45.47 -40.10
CA HIS A 86 -76.09 -45.11 -38.72
C HIS A 86 -74.95 -45.42 -37.72
N GLY A 87 -74.16 -46.47 -37.98
CA GLY A 87 -72.97 -46.79 -37.20
C GLY A 87 -71.84 -45.77 -37.37
N LEU A 88 -71.59 -45.34 -38.62
CA LEU A 88 -70.54 -44.40 -38.97
C LEU A 88 -70.76 -43.00 -38.42
N VAL A 89 -71.99 -42.64 -38.05
CA VAL A 89 -72.29 -41.36 -37.37
C VAL A 89 -71.43 -41.14 -36.11
N LYS A 90 -71.15 -42.21 -35.36
CA LYS A 90 -70.34 -42.16 -34.10
C LYS A 90 -68.92 -42.65 -34.28
N ASN A 91 -68.58 -43.21 -35.44
CA ASN A 91 -67.25 -43.73 -35.69
C ASN A 91 -66.22 -42.58 -35.68
N THR A 92 -65.04 -42.84 -35.08
CA THR A 92 -63.98 -41.82 -34.93
C THR A 92 -62.68 -42.18 -35.64
N THR A 93 -62.68 -43.27 -36.41
CA THR A 93 -61.47 -43.90 -36.95
C THR A 93 -61.46 -43.96 -38.47
N CYS A 94 -62.62 -44.21 -39.08
CA CYS A 94 -62.82 -44.21 -40.51
C CYS A 94 -62.61 -42.80 -41.08
N ARG A 95 -61.68 -42.73 -42.04
CA ARG A 95 -61.30 -41.52 -42.78
C ARG A 95 -61.70 -41.58 -44.24
N THR A 96 -61.82 -42.78 -44.82
CA THR A 96 -62.18 -42.96 -46.23
C THR A 96 -63.37 -43.92 -46.34
N LEU A 97 -64.40 -43.53 -47.09
CA LEU A 97 -65.56 -44.35 -47.40
C LEU A 97 -65.80 -44.36 -48.91
N GLU A 98 -65.79 -45.54 -49.51
CA GLU A 98 -66.09 -45.74 -50.92
C GLU A 98 -67.39 -46.54 -51.09
N LEU A 99 -68.33 -45.99 -51.85
CA LEU A 99 -69.68 -46.50 -52.05
C LEU A 99 -70.09 -46.45 -53.52
N LYS A 100 -69.13 -46.66 -54.43
CA LYS A 100 -69.39 -46.63 -55.87
C LYS A 100 -70.49 -47.61 -56.27
N GLY A 101 -71.34 -47.25 -57.23
CA GLY A 101 -72.16 -48.23 -57.94
C GLY A 101 -73.22 -48.94 -57.10
N ASN A 102 -73.72 -48.31 -56.04
CA ASN A 102 -74.75 -48.87 -55.15
C ASN A 102 -76.16 -48.32 -55.42
N SER A 103 -76.36 -47.64 -56.55
CA SER A 103 -77.64 -47.02 -56.92
C SER A 103 -78.25 -46.16 -55.80
N ILE A 104 -77.42 -45.39 -55.09
CA ILE A 104 -77.86 -44.58 -53.94
C ILE A 104 -78.75 -43.42 -54.42
N HIS A 105 -79.99 -43.35 -53.89
CA HIS A 105 -80.94 -42.26 -54.10
C HIS A 105 -81.87 -42.10 -52.87
N GLY A 106 -82.71 -41.05 -52.85
CA GLY A 106 -83.76 -40.84 -51.83
C GLY A 106 -83.28 -41.01 -50.37
N ALA A 107 -83.84 -42.00 -49.66
CA ALA A 107 -83.53 -42.28 -48.25
C ALA A 107 -82.04 -42.61 -48.00
N GLY A 108 -81.35 -43.25 -48.95
CA GLY A 108 -79.91 -43.52 -48.85
C GLY A 108 -79.07 -42.24 -48.84
N THR A 109 -79.48 -41.23 -49.62
CA THR A 109 -78.84 -39.91 -49.66
C THR A 109 -79.07 -39.14 -48.36
N GLU A 110 -80.27 -39.25 -47.77
CA GLU A 110 -80.56 -38.62 -46.47
C GLU A 110 -79.73 -39.26 -45.33
N ALA A 111 -79.51 -40.57 -45.37
CA ALA A 111 -78.61 -41.24 -44.43
C ALA A 111 -77.17 -40.73 -44.54
N LEU A 112 -76.67 -40.50 -45.76
CA LEU A 112 -75.36 -39.87 -45.98
C LEU A 112 -75.30 -38.44 -45.43
N ALA A 113 -76.38 -37.67 -45.58
CA ALA A 113 -76.49 -36.33 -45.01
C ALA A 113 -76.38 -36.35 -43.47
N GLN A 114 -77.00 -37.34 -42.81
CA GLN A 114 -76.88 -37.50 -41.36
C GLN A 114 -75.44 -37.82 -40.92
N VAL A 115 -74.73 -38.65 -41.68
CA VAL A 115 -73.31 -38.93 -41.44
C VAL A 115 -72.48 -37.66 -41.59
N LEU A 116 -72.61 -36.93 -42.70
CA LEU A 116 -71.87 -35.69 -42.92
C LEU A 116 -72.18 -34.62 -41.86
N ARG A 117 -73.40 -34.57 -41.33
CA ARG A 117 -73.75 -33.57 -40.30
C ARG A 117 -73.05 -33.83 -38.96
N ARG A 118 -72.78 -35.09 -38.61
CA ARG A 118 -72.35 -35.49 -37.26
C ARG A 118 -70.93 -36.07 -37.21
N ASN A 119 -70.52 -36.79 -38.24
CA ASN A 119 -69.21 -37.41 -38.30
C ASN A 119 -68.13 -36.32 -38.56
N GLN A 120 -67.10 -36.31 -37.71
CA GLN A 120 -66.00 -35.34 -37.76
C GLN A 120 -64.66 -35.97 -38.15
N THR A 121 -64.66 -37.21 -38.63
CA THR A 121 -63.44 -37.98 -38.90
C THR A 121 -63.29 -38.41 -40.35
N LEU A 122 -64.41 -38.56 -41.07
CA LEU A 122 -64.43 -38.88 -42.48
C LEU A 122 -63.88 -37.72 -43.30
N GLN A 123 -62.79 -38.00 -44.01
CA GLN A 123 -62.04 -37.04 -44.82
C GLN A 123 -62.30 -37.25 -46.31
N ASN A 124 -62.47 -38.50 -46.75
CA ASN A 124 -62.60 -38.85 -48.16
C ASN A 124 -63.89 -39.65 -48.37
N LEU A 125 -64.79 -39.14 -49.20
CA LEU A 125 -66.07 -39.79 -49.52
C LEU A 125 -66.19 -39.96 -51.03
N ARG A 126 -66.25 -41.22 -51.48
CA ARG A 126 -66.39 -41.56 -52.90
C ARG A 126 -67.74 -42.18 -53.19
N LEU A 127 -68.51 -41.51 -54.03
CA LEU A 127 -69.90 -41.83 -54.35
C LEU A 127 -70.11 -41.97 -55.86
N GLU A 128 -69.05 -42.21 -56.64
CA GLU A 128 -69.14 -42.28 -58.09
C GLU A 128 -70.17 -43.33 -58.58
N TRP A 129 -70.83 -43.08 -59.70
CA TRP A 129 -71.82 -43.99 -60.30
C TRP A 129 -73.00 -44.33 -59.38
N ASN A 130 -73.62 -43.30 -58.79
CA ASN A 130 -74.86 -43.41 -58.03
C ASN A 130 -75.95 -42.49 -58.62
N GLN A 131 -77.08 -42.32 -57.95
CA GLN A 131 -78.20 -41.49 -58.44
C GLN A 131 -78.60 -40.45 -57.38
N ILE A 132 -77.59 -39.88 -56.72
CA ILE A 132 -77.77 -38.98 -55.57
C ILE A 132 -78.51 -37.69 -55.96
N GLY A 133 -78.39 -37.26 -57.22
CA GLY A 133 -79.09 -36.10 -57.78
C GLY A 133 -80.46 -36.40 -58.43
N ALA A 134 -80.88 -37.65 -58.51
CA ALA A 134 -82.07 -38.06 -59.27
C ALA A 134 -83.40 -37.85 -58.50
N MET A 135 -84.41 -37.34 -59.23
CA MET A 135 -85.86 -37.17 -58.92
C MET A 135 -86.36 -36.63 -57.56
N ASP A 136 -85.54 -36.57 -56.51
CA ASP A 136 -85.89 -35.97 -55.21
C ASP A 136 -84.88 -34.88 -54.82
N THR A 137 -85.17 -33.63 -55.19
CA THR A 137 -84.32 -32.48 -54.86
C THR A 137 -84.14 -32.30 -53.34
N SER A 138 -85.12 -32.72 -52.53
CA SER A 138 -85.11 -32.59 -51.06
C SER A 138 -83.98 -33.38 -50.39
N ALA A 139 -83.70 -34.60 -50.86
CA ALA A 139 -82.64 -35.45 -50.30
C ALA A 139 -81.26 -34.88 -50.62
N PHE A 140 -81.05 -34.40 -51.86
CA PHE A 140 -79.80 -33.78 -52.26
C PHE A 140 -79.54 -32.43 -51.59
N THR A 141 -80.59 -31.61 -51.39
CA THR A 141 -80.48 -30.37 -50.60
C THR A 141 -80.06 -30.67 -49.17
N SER A 142 -80.63 -31.71 -48.55
CA SER A 142 -80.26 -32.13 -47.19
C SER A 142 -78.78 -32.57 -47.11
N PHE A 143 -78.30 -33.27 -48.14
CA PHE A 143 -76.89 -33.63 -48.29
C PHE A 143 -75.99 -32.39 -48.43
N CYS A 144 -76.38 -31.42 -49.27
CA CYS A 144 -75.66 -30.16 -49.45
C CYS A 144 -75.62 -29.34 -48.14
N ASP A 145 -76.71 -29.25 -47.39
CA ASP A 145 -76.75 -28.57 -46.10
C ASP A 145 -75.84 -29.21 -45.06
N ALA A 146 -75.82 -30.55 -45.01
CA ALA A 146 -74.93 -31.29 -44.13
C ALA A 146 -73.46 -31.07 -44.50
N LEU A 147 -73.14 -31.12 -45.80
CA LEU A 147 -71.80 -30.83 -46.31
C LEU A 147 -71.36 -29.40 -45.95
N GLY A 148 -72.26 -28.42 -45.97
CA GLY A 148 -71.96 -27.04 -45.62
C GLY A 148 -71.53 -26.83 -44.16
N VAL A 149 -72.02 -27.68 -43.25
CA VAL A 149 -71.69 -27.64 -41.81
C VAL A 149 -70.52 -28.56 -41.46
N ASN A 150 -70.26 -29.59 -42.28
CA ASN A 150 -69.21 -30.56 -42.03
C ASN A 150 -67.82 -29.88 -42.00
N LYS A 151 -67.01 -30.24 -41.00
CA LYS A 151 -65.67 -29.68 -40.77
C LYS A 151 -64.53 -30.71 -40.92
N ALA A 152 -64.82 -31.86 -41.53
CA ALA A 152 -63.90 -32.98 -41.60
C ALA A 152 -63.58 -33.41 -43.03
N LEU A 153 -64.57 -33.33 -43.93
CA LEU A 153 -64.45 -33.79 -45.30
C LEU A 153 -63.51 -32.89 -46.09
N ILE A 154 -62.57 -33.53 -46.79
CA ILE A 154 -61.49 -32.95 -47.59
C ILE A 154 -61.69 -33.28 -49.06
N GLU A 155 -62.03 -34.53 -49.39
CA GLU A 155 -62.24 -35.03 -50.74
C GLU A 155 -63.64 -35.61 -50.89
N LEU A 156 -64.36 -35.14 -51.90
CA LEU A 156 -65.69 -35.62 -52.25
C LEU A 156 -65.76 -35.94 -53.75
N ASP A 157 -66.08 -37.18 -54.07
CA ASP A 157 -66.25 -37.64 -55.45
C ASP A 157 -67.72 -37.96 -55.73
N LEU A 158 -68.32 -37.18 -56.62
CA LEU A 158 -69.71 -37.24 -57.07
C LEU A 158 -69.78 -37.46 -58.59
N ARG A 159 -68.80 -38.14 -59.19
CA ARG A 159 -68.83 -38.45 -60.61
C ARG A 159 -70.05 -39.28 -61.00
N ASN A 160 -70.68 -38.96 -62.12
CA ASN A 160 -71.83 -39.71 -62.64
C ASN A 160 -72.92 -39.98 -61.58
N ASN A 161 -73.49 -38.92 -61.01
CA ASN A 161 -74.50 -38.93 -59.95
C ASN A 161 -75.85 -38.31 -60.34
N ASP A 162 -76.06 -38.09 -61.64
CA ASP A 162 -77.23 -37.39 -62.21
C ASP A 162 -77.47 -36.00 -61.59
N ILE A 163 -76.40 -35.27 -61.27
CA ILE A 163 -76.50 -33.92 -60.71
C ILE A 163 -76.91 -32.94 -61.82
N SER A 164 -78.12 -32.39 -61.72
CA SER A 164 -78.65 -31.38 -62.63
C SER A 164 -78.14 -29.97 -62.31
N HIS A 165 -78.43 -29.01 -63.19
CA HIS A 165 -78.15 -27.58 -62.95
C HIS A 165 -78.74 -27.02 -61.64
N VAL A 166 -79.88 -27.54 -61.17
CA VAL A 166 -80.48 -27.16 -59.88
C VAL A 166 -79.63 -27.67 -58.72
N GLY A 167 -79.25 -28.95 -58.76
CA GLY A 167 -78.35 -29.53 -57.75
C GLY A 167 -76.99 -28.82 -57.70
N ALA A 168 -76.42 -28.47 -58.85
CA ALA A 168 -75.17 -27.70 -58.90
C ALA A 168 -75.29 -26.31 -58.25
N THR A 169 -76.47 -25.68 -58.30
CA THR A 169 -76.72 -24.38 -57.67
C THR A 169 -76.76 -24.50 -56.14
N GLU A 170 -77.40 -25.54 -55.62
CA GLU A 170 -77.39 -25.86 -54.19
C GLU A 170 -75.98 -26.18 -53.69
N LEU A 171 -75.23 -27.00 -54.45
CA LEU A 171 -73.85 -27.31 -54.13
C LEU A 171 -72.97 -26.06 -54.12
N ALA A 172 -73.19 -25.11 -55.04
CA ALA A 172 -72.49 -23.84 -55.05
C ALA A 172 -72.80 -22.99 -53.79
N ALA A 173 -74.05 -22.95 -53.33
CA ALA A 173 -74.41 -22.27 -52.09
C ALA A 173 -73.73 -22.90 -50.87
N THR A 174 -73.64 -24.24 -50.84
CA THR A 174 -72.93 -24.99 -49.81
C THR A 174 -71.44 -24.72 -49.81
N LEU A 175 -70.79 -24.70 -50.97
CA LEU A 175 -69.34 -24.45 -51.10
C LEU A 175 -68.94 -23.07 -50.57
N LYS A 176 -69.82 -22.05 -50.63
CA LYS A 176 -69.53 -20.75 -50.02
C LYS A 176 -69.39 -20.80 -48.50
N ARG A 177 -70.05 -21.76 -47.85
CA ARG A 177 -70.08 -21.92 -46.38
C ARG A 177 -69.08 -22.97 -45.88
N ASN A 178 -68.80 -23.97 -46.70
CA ASN A 178 -67.85 -25.02 -46.33
C ASN A 178 -66.41 -24.47 -46.34
N VAL A 179 -65.64 -24.81 -45.30
CA VAL A 179 -64.27 -24.33 -45.10
C VAL A 179 -63.22 -25.44 -45.06
N THR A 180 -63.60 -26.67 -45.40
CA THR A 180 -62.74 -27.85 -45.22
C THR A 180 -62.52 -28.64 -46.50
N LEU A 181 -63.52 -28.67 -47.38
CA LEU A 181 -63.47 -29.38 -48.65
C LEU A 181 -62.41 -28.74 -49.56
N ARG A 182 -61.59 -29.60 -50.15
CA ARG A 182 -60.41 -29.22 -50.96
C ARG A 182 -60.50 -29.77 -52.37
N ILE A 183 -61.02 -30.98 -52.52
CA ILE A 183 -61.12 -31.69 -53.79
C ILE A 183 -62.58 -32.07 -53.96
N LEU A 184 -63.17 -31.64 -55.08
CA LEU A 184 -64.53 -31.99 -55.45
C LEU A 184 -64.55 -32.47 -56.90
N ASP A 185 -64.99 -33.70 -57.10
CA ASP A 185 -65.13 -34.28 -58.43
C ASP A 185 -66.60 -34.36 -58.84
N LEU A 186 -66.95 -33.69 -59.93
CA LEU A 186 -68.29 -33.65 -60.49
C LEU A 186 -68.32 -34.12 -61.95
N ARG A 187 -67.28 -34.81 -62.44
CA ARG A 187 -67.23 -35.24 -63.85
C ARG A 187 -68.43 -36.11 -64.23
N TRP A 188 -68.84 -36.00 -65.49
CA TRP A 188 -69.94 -36.78 -66.08
C TRP A 188 -71.29 -36.61 -65.35
N ASN A 189 -71.67 -35.38 -65.01
CA ASN A 189 -73.03 -35.03 -64.57
C ASN A 189 -73.73 -34.13 -65.61
N ASN A 190 -74.94 -33.64 -65.32
CA ASN A 190 -75.71 -32.77 -66.20
C ASN A 190 -75.83 -31.33 -65.65
N ILE A 191 -74.69 -30.74 -65.26
CA ILE A 191 -74.63 -29.41 -64.63
C ILE A 191 -75.05 -28.29 -65.58
N GLY A 192 -74.60 -28.35 -66.84
CA GLY A 192 -74.88 -27.34 -67.86
C GLY A 192 -74.33 -25.94 -67.55
N ALA A 193 -74.63 -24.97 -68.43
CA ALA A 193 -74.09 -23.62 -68.33
C ALA A 193 -74.62 -22.80 -67.14
N ILE A 194 -75.83 -23.10 -66.64
CA ILE A 194 -76.44 -22.39 -65.51
C ILE A 194 -75.77 -22.80 -64.20
N GLY A 195 -75.63 -24.12 -63.97
CA GLY A 195 -74.99 -24.64 -62.77
C GLY A 195 -73.50 -24.30 -62.69
N SER A 196 -72.79 -24.26 -63.83
CA SER A 196 -71.37 -23.92 -63.85
C SER A 196 -71.08 -22.47 -63.46
N ARG A 197 -71.97 -21.52 -63.80
CA ARG A 197 -71.85 -20.12 -63.36
C ARG A 197 -72.06 -19.98 -61.84
N ALA A 198 -72.96 -20.77 -61.26
CA ALA A 198 -73.15 -20.82 -59.82
C ALA A 198 -71.87 -21.34 -59.12
N LEU A 199 -71.27 -22.42 -59.65
CA LEU A 199 -70.00 -22.97 -59.16
C LEU A 199 -68.82 -21.99 -59.29
N LEU A 200 -68.76 -21.21 -60.36
CA LEU A 200 -67.75 -20.16 -60.50
C LEU A 200 -67.88 -19.10 -59.40
N ALA A 201 -69.10 -18.62 -59.15
CA ALA A 201 -69.35 -17.62 -58.10
C ALA A 201 -69.03 -18.15 -56.69
N SER A 202 -69.22 -19.45 -56.44
CA SER A 202 -68.81 -20.06 -55.17
C SER A 202 -67.30 -20.21 -55.06
N CYS A 203 -66.59 -20.62 -56.13
CA CYS A 203 -65.13 -20.73 -56.13
C CYS A 203 -64.41 -19.38 -55.92
N GLN A 204 -65.01 -18.27 -56.36
CA GLN A 204 -64.47 -16.93 -56.10
C GLN A 204 -64.58 -16.50 -54.62
N SER A 205 -65.61 -17.00 -53.91
CA SER A 205 -65.87 -16.66 -52.51
C SER A 205 -65.20 -17.64 -51.54
N ASN A 206 -65.14 -18.92 -51.93
CA ASN A 206 -64.50 -19.98 -51.17
C ASN A 206 -62.97 -19.90 -51.34
N SER A 207 -62.23 -20.01 -50.23
CA SER A 207 -60.75 -19.96 -50.23
C SER A 207 -60.07 -21.29 -49.92
N THR A 208 -60.82 -22.39 -49.83
CA THR A 208 -60.37 -23.69 -49.30
C THR A 208 -60.34 -24.78 -50.36
N LEU A 209 -61.23 -24.70 -51.36
CA LEU A 209 -61.30 -25.58 -52.51
C LEU A 209 -60.11 -25.31 -53.43
N ASN A 210 -59.35 -26.37 -53.74
CA ASN A 210 -58.14 -26.32 -54.57
C ASN A 210 -58.37 -27.01 -55.91
N GLU A 211 -59.19 -28.07 -55.95
CA GLU A 211 -59.43 -28.87 -57.15
C GLU A 211 -60.93 -29.08 -57.35
N LEU A 212 -61.42 -28.73 -58.54
CA LEU A 212 -62.80 -28.96 -58.97
C LEU A 212 -62.78 -29.59 -60.37
N HIS A 213 -63.18 -30.85 -60.47
CA HIS A 213 -63.19 -31.55 -61.75
C HIS A 213 -64.59 -31.54 -62.38
N LEU A 214 -64.70 -31.03 -63.61
CA LEU A 214 -65.97 -30.73 -64.28
C LEU A 214 -66.10 -31.33 -65.69
N ALA A 215 -65.16 -32.16 -66.13
CA ALA A 215 -65.20 -32.78 -67.45
C ALA A 215 -66.52 -33.55 -67.70
N GLY A 216 -67.06 -33.47 -68.92
CA GLY A 216 -68.27 -34.20 -69.31
C GLY A 216 -69.61 -33.64 -68.80
N ASN A 217 -69.67 -32.35 -68.45
CA ASN A 217 -70.86 -31.68 -67.90
C ASN A 217 -71.56 -30.68 -68.84
N ASN A 218 -71.16 -30.62 -70.12
CA ASN A 218 -71.64 -29.65 -71.10
C ASN A 218 -71.48 -28.18 -70.62
N ILE A 219 -70.28 -27.85 -70.13
CA ILE A 219 -69.94 -26.54 -69.58
C ILE A 219 -69.11 -25.76 -70.61
N PRO A 220 -69.42 -24.47 -70.84
CA PRO A 220 -68.60 -23.60 -71.69
C PRO A 220 -67.14 -23.46 -71.21
N ASP A 221 -66.18 -23.51 -72.15
CA ASP A 221 -64.74 -23.49 -71.84
C ASP A 221 -64.26 -22.21 -71.13
N ASP A 222 -64.90 -21.07 -71.40
CA ASP A 222 -64.62 -19.79 -70.74
C ASP A 222 -64.91 -19.85 -69.23
N VAL A 223 -65.99 -20.53 -68.84
CA VAL A 223 -66.35 -20.73 -67.43
C VAL A 223 -65.34 -21.66 -66.75
N ILE A 224 -64.89 -22.72 -67.45
CA ILE A 224 -63.88 -23.65 -66.91
C ILE A 224 -62.55 -22.94 -66.65
N GLN A 225 -62.09 -22.09 -67.58
CA GLN A 225 -60.86 -21.30 -67.40
C GLN A 225 -60.95 -20.37 -66.19
N ASN A 226 -62.08 -19.69 -66.02
CA ASN A 226 -62.30 -18.79 -64.88
C ASN A 226 -62.34 -19.54 -63.53
N ILE A 227 -62.92 -20.74 -63.51
CA ILE A 227 -62.90 -21.62 -62.33
C ILE A 227 -61.46 -22.02 -61.99
N ASN A 228 -60.67 -22.46 -62.97
CA ASN A 228 -59.27 -22.84 -62.76
C ASN A 228 -58.43 -21.68 -62.22
N ASN A 229 -58.63 -20.46 -62.73
CA ASN A 229 -57.94 -19.27 -62.23
C ASN A 229 -58.29 -18.95 -60.76
N ALA A 230 -59.57 -19.11 -60.38
CA ALA A 230 -59.99 -18.92 -58.98
C ALA A 230 -59.34 -19.96 -58.04
N LEU A 231 -59.27 -21.22 -58.46
CA LEU A 231 -58.65 -22.30 -57.69
C LEU A 231 -57.12 -22.16 -57.56
N ALA A 232 -56.44 -21.69 -58.61
CA ALA A 232 -55.00 -21.41 -58.56
C ALA A 232 -54.65 -20.37 -57.49
N LYS A 233 -55.47 -19.30 -57.40
CA LYS A 233 -55.34 -18.25 -56.38
C LYS A 233 -55.52 -18.79 -54.94
N ASN A 234 -56.43 -19.74 -54.75
CA ASN A 234 -56.64 -20.38 -53.45
C ASN A 234 -55.43 -21.24 -53.04
N THR A 235 -54.86 -21.96 -54.00
CA THR A 235 -53.67 -22.81 -53.80
C THR A 235 -52.45 -21.97 -53.40
N GLU A 236 -52.22 -20.83 -54.04
CA GLU A 236 -51.11 -19.91 -53.74
C GLU A 236 -51.19 -19.33 -52.31
N LYS A 237 -52.38 -18.84 -51.90
CA LYS A 237 -52.61 -18.31 -50.55
C LYS A 237 -52.25 -19.32 -49.45
N ARG A 238 -52.52 -20.61 -49.69
CA ARG A 238 -52.23 -21.68 -48.74
C ARG A 238 -50.72 -21.96 -48.62
N GLN A 239 -49.99 -21.95 -49.74
CA GLN A 239 -48.54 -22.18 -49.72
C GLN A 239 -47.81 -21.09 -48.92
N VAL A 240 -48.23 -19.82 -49.06
CA VAL A 240 -47.67 -18.69 -48.30
C VAL A 240 -47.92 -18.85 -46.79
N HIS A 241 -49.15 -19.20 -46.40
CA HIS A 241 -49.49 -19.43 -44.98
C HIS A 241 -48.69 -20.59 -44.36
N PHE A 242 -48.51 -21.68 -45.09
CA PHE A 242 -47.74 -22.83 -44.61
C PHE A 242 -46.24 -22.51 -44.45
N GLY A 243 -45.67 -21.74 -45.40
CA GLY A 243 -44.29 -21.25 -45.31
C GLY A 243 -44.04 -20.37 -44.09
N HIS A 244 -44.96 -19.45 -43.78
CA HIS A 244 -44.85 -18.57 -42.63
C HIS A 244 -44.89 -19.34 -41.29
N SER A 245 -45.78 -20.32 -41.16
CA SER A 245 -45.89 -21.15 -39.94
C SER A 245 -44.64 -22.01 -39.69
N LYS A 246 -44.06 -22.60 -40.74
CA LYS A 246 -42.83 -23.39 -40.62
C LYS A 246 -41.65 -22.54 -40.15
N ASN A 247 -41.52 -21.31 -40.67
CA ASN A 247 -40.46 -20.39 -40.26
C ASN A 247 -40.64 -19.93 -38.80
N MET A 248 -41.88 -19.68 -38.37
CA MET A 248 -42.19 -19.32 -36.98
C MET A 248 -41.80 -20.44 -35.99
N ALA A 249 -42.03 -21.70 -36.36
CA ALA A 249 -41.65 -22.85 -35.53
C ALA A 249 -40.12 -23.01 -35.40
N VAL A 250 -39.37 -22.75 -36.47
CA VAL A 250 -37.89 -22.78 -36.45
C VAL A 250 -37.34 -21.65 -35.57
N LEU A 251 -37.89 -20.45 -35.68
CA LEU A 251 -37.47 -19.30 -34.88
C LEU A 251 -37.75 -19.52 -33.38
N ALA A 252 -38.91 -20.09 -33.04
CA ALA A 252 -39.24 -20.42 -31.66
C ALA A 252 -38.25 -21.44 -31.05
N ARG A 253 -37.84 -22.45 -31.83
CA ARG A 253 -36.85 -23.44 -31.40
C ARG A 253 -35.47 -22.81 -31.19
N GLN A 254 -35.02 -21.95 -32.10
CA GLN A 254 -33.75 -21.22 -31.97
C GLN A 254 -33.72 -20.28 -30.75
N LEU A 255 -34.84 -19.62 -30.45
CA LEU A 255 -34.99 -18.78 -29.25
C LEU A 255 -34.88 -19.60 -27.96
N GLN A 256 -35.49 -20.79 -27.95
CA GLN A 256 -35.44 -21.67 -26.80
C GLN A 256 -34.03 -22.25 -26.55
N ASP A 257 -33.33 -22.62 -27.63
CA ASP A 257 -31.93 -23.10 -27.57
C ASP A 257 -30.98 -21.99 -27.10
N ALA A 258 -31.18 -20.75 -27.58
CA ALA A 258 -30.40 -19.59 -27.13
C ALA A 258 -30.64 -19.26 -25.65
N HIS A 259 -31.87 -19.44 -25.16
CA HIS A 259 -32.20 -19.20 -23.75
C HIS A 259 -31.55 -20.24 -22.83
N THR A 260 -31.60 -21.51 -23.22
CA THR A 260 -30.95 -22.61 -22.47
C THR A 260 -29.44 -22.46 -22.42
N GLU A 261 -28.79 -22.05 -23.51
CA GLU A 261 -27.34 -21.81 -23.51
C GLU A 261 -26.96 -20.61 -22.63
N LYS A 262 -27.77 -19.54 -22.63
CA LYS A 262 -27.56 -18.38 -21.73
C LYS A 262 -27.67 -18.79 -20.25
N ASP A 263 -28.64 -19.62 -19.90
CA ASP A 263 -28.82 -20.10 -18.52
C ASP A 263 -27.67 -21.02 -18.08
N ARG A 264 -27.16 -21.85 -19.00
CA ARG A 264 -25.96 -22.68 -18.78
C ARG A 264 -24.71 -21.83 -18.52
N GLN A 265 -24.50 -20.78 -19.32
CA GLN A 265 -23.39 -19.84 -19.14
C GLN A 265 -23.51 -19.07 -17.83
N MET A 266 -24.72 -18.60 -17.48
CA MET A 266 -25.00 -17.92 -16.21
C MET A 266 -24.67 -18.82 -15.02
N THR A 267 -25.08 -20.09 -15.07
CA THR A 267 -24.80 -21.07 -14.00
C THR A 267 -23.30 -21.34 -13.85
N SER A 268 -22.56 -21.43 -14.98
CA SER A 268 -21.10 -21.58 -14.97
C SER A 268 -20.39 -20.38 -14.35
N VAL A 269 -20.82 -19.15 -14.69
CA VAL A 269 -20.27 -17.92 -14.11
C VAL A 269 -20.57 -17.83 -12.62
N LEU A 270 -21.81 -18.10 -12.20
CA LEU A 270 -22.19 -18.14 -10.77
C LEU A 270 -21.35 -19.14 -9.97
N THR A 271 -21.07 -20.31 -10.55
CA THR A 271 -20.21 -21.33 -9.92
C THR A 271 -18.75 -20.87 -9.82
N ARG A 272 -18.24 -20.15 -10.83
CA ARG A 272 -16.88 -19.58 -10.78
C ARG A 272 -16.77 -18.47 -9.73
N VAL A 273 -17.78 -17.59 -9.63
CA VAL A 273 -17.83 -16.52 -8.64
C VAL A 273 -17.87 -17.10 -7.22
N SER A 274 -18.69 -18.11 -6.96
CA SER A 274 -18.79 -18.72 -5.62
C SER A 274 -17.48 -19.42 -5.20
N LEU A 275 -16.80 -20.10 -6.13
CA LEU A 275 -15.48 -20.68 -5.90
C LEU A 275 -14.42 -19.60 -5.61
N GLN A 276 -14.47 -18.46 -6.30
CA GLN A 276 -13.56 -17.35 -6.09
C GLN A 276 -13.80 -16.65 -4.74
N GLU A 277 -15.05 -16.47 -4.32
CA GLU A 277 -15.39 -15.95 -2.99
C GLU A 277 -14.87 -16.86 -1.87
N GLN A 278 -15.02 -18.18 -2.00
CA GLN A 278 -14.46 -19.13 -1.04
C GLN A 278 -12.93 -19.09 -0.98
N ALA A 279 -12.26 -18.96 -2.13
CA ALA A 279 -10.81 -18.80 -2.19
C ALA A 279 -10.34 -17.49 -1.53
N MET A 280 -11.05 -16.38 -1.78
CA MET A 280 -10.78 -15.09 -1.12
C MET A 280 -10.99 -15.16 0.39
N LEU A 281 -12.05 -15.83 0.87
CA LEU A 281 -12.29 -16.05 2.31
C LEU A 281 -11.14 -16.82 2.98
N LYS A 282 -10.62 -17.87 2.33
CA LYS A 282 -9.45 -18.61 2.82
C LYS A 282 -8.18 -17.75 2.81
N ALA A 283 -7.95 -16.98 1.75
CA ALA A 283 -6.81 -16.07 1.65
C ALA A 283 -6.86 -14.96 2.72
N ASN A 284 -8.03 -14.36 2.95
CA ASN A 284 -8.22 -13.34 3.99
C ASN A 284 -8.00 -13.91 5.41
N LYS A 285 -8.45 -15.13 5.70
CA LYS A 285 -8.14 -15.79 6.99
C LYS A 285 -6.65 -16.04 7.16
N SER A 286 -5.95 -16.44 6.10
CA SER A 286 -4.49 -16.60 6.11
C SER A 286 -3.75 -15.26 6.28
N LEU A 287 -4.24 -14.20 5.64
CA LEU A 287 -3.68 -12.86 5.77
C LEU A 287 -3.88 -12.33 7.20
N ALA A 288 -5.08 -12.47 7.77
CA ALA A 288 -5.39 -12.04 9.13
C ALA A 288 -4.50 -12.74 10.17
N THR A 289 -4.26 -14.05 9.99
CA THR A 289 -3.33 -14.80 10.88
C THR A 289 -1.88 -14.38 10.70
N LYS A 290 -1.42 -14.05 9.48
CA LYS A 290 -0.09 -13.48 9.25
C LYS A 290 0.07 -12.08 9.86
N ILE A 291 -0.94 -11.23 9.72
CA ILE A 291 -0.97 -9.89 10.32
C ILE A 291 -0.88 -10.01 11.83
N LYS A 292 -1.68 -10.89 12.45
CA LYS A 292 -1.63 -11.13 13.89
C LYS A 292 -0.23 -11.56 14.37
N LYS A 293 0.40 -12.53 13.67
CA LYS A 293 1.77 -12.97 13.99
C LYS A 293 2.81 -11.85 13.80
N MET A 294 2.67 -11.02 12.77
CA MET A 294 3.55 -9.87 12.56
C MET A 294 3.37 -8.81 13.65
N GLN A 295 2.15 -8.62 14.14
CA GLN A 295 1.82 -7.67 15.18
C GLN A 295 2.40 -8.11 16.53
N GLU A 296 2.26 -9.40 16.87
CA GLU A 296 2.92 -10.02 18.04
C GLU A 296 4.45 -9.86 17.96
N ALA A 297 5.06 -10.16 16.82
CA ALA A 297 6.51 -9.99 16.63
C ALA A 297 6.96 -8.51 16.68
N LEU A 298 6.11 -7.57 16.25
CA LEU A 298 6.39 -6.14 16.32
C LEU A 298 6.35 -5.63 17.77
N ASP A 299 5.40 -6.11 18.56
CA ASP A 299 5.26 -5.72 19.97
C ASP A 299 6.40 -6.32 20.81
N ASP A 300 6.81 -7.58 20.57
CA ASP A 300 7.99 -8.17 21.18
C ASP A 300 9.26 -7.37 20.86
N ARG A 301 9.40 -6.93 19.60
CA ARG A 301 10.55 -6.13 19.17
C ARG A 301 10.54 -4.71 19.76
N LYS A 302 9.37 -4.11 19.98
CA LYS A 302 9.24 -2.83 20.71
C LYS A 302 9.63 -2.99 22.17
N LEU A 303 9.20 -4.06 22.83
CA LEU A 303 9.59 -4.35 24.22
C LEU A 303 11.11 -4.53 24.34
N ALA A 304 11.72 -5.28 23.43
CA ALA A 304 13.18 -5.44 23.38
C ALA A 304 13.91 -4.12 23.11
N PHE A 305 13.39 -3.27 22.20
CA PHE A 305 13.96 -1.96 21.92
C PHE A 305 13.90 -1.02 23.13
N ASN A 306 12.76 -0.99 23.83
CA ASN A 306 12.61 -0.17 25.04
C ASN A 306 13.55 -0.63 26.16
N ALA A 307 13.74 -1.94 26.33
CA ALA A 307 14.69 -2.50 27.28
C ALA A 307 16.15 -2.13 26.92
N LEU A 308 16.51 -2.18 25.63
CA LEU A 308 17.82 -1.73 25.16
C LEU A 308 18.03 -0.22 25.36
N SER A 309 17.01 0.59 25.08
CA SER A 309 17.08 2.04 25.28
C SER A 309 17.28 2.40 26.75
N ALA A 310 16.60 1.70 27.67
CA ALA A 310 16.81 1.87 29.11
C ALA A 310 18.22 1.45 29.53
N LYS A 311 18.75 0.36 28.98
CA LYS A 311 20.12 -0.11 29.26
C LYS A 311 21.17 0.88 28.74
N ASN A 312 20.97 1.46 27.56
CA ASN A 312 21.86 2.49 27.01
C ASN A 312 21.85 3.77 27.85
N ALA A 313 20.68 4.23 28.31
CA ALA A 313 20.61 5.39 29.20
C ALA A 313 21.35 5.16 30.53
N LEU A 314 21.29 3.94 31.06
CA LEU A 314 22.00 3.56 32.29
C LEU A 314 23.53 3.49 32.08
N LEU A 315 23.96 2.92 30.94
CA LEU A 315 25.38 2.89 30.54
C LEU A 315 25.95 4.29 30.29
N GLU A 316 25.18 5.19 29.68
CA GLU A 316 25.59 6.59 29.50
C GLU A 316 25.75 7.30 30.86
N ALA A 317 24.83 7.07 31.80
CA ALA A 317 24.96 7.58 33.16
C ALA A 317 26.21 7.05 33.87
N ASP A 318 26.46 5.74 33.82
CA ASP A 318 27.65 5.13 34.42
C ASP A 318 28.96 5.67 33.77
N LEU A 319 28.96 5.88 32.45
CA LEU A 319 30.11 6.45 31.74
C LEU A 319 30.39 7.90 32.16
N THR A 320 29.35 8.72 32.36
CA THR A 320 29.52 10.10 32.85
C THR A 320 30.09 10.12 34.26
N VAL A 321 29.62 9.25 35.15
CA VAL A 321 30.15 9.12 36.53
C VAL A 321 31.60 8.67 36.51
N ALA A 322 31.96 7.67 35.70
CA ALA A 322 33.34 7.20 35.57
C ALA A 322 34.27 8.28 35.00
N THR A 323 33.78 9.07 34.02
CA THR A 323 34.55 10.18 33.42
C THR A 323 34.79 11.30 34.43
N GLN A 324 33.79 11.63 35.25
CA GLN A 324 33.91 12.59 36.34
C GLN A 324 34.96 12.13 37.36
N GLN A 325 34.88 10.88 37.82
CA GLN A 325 35.83 10.30 38.77
C GLN A 325 37.26 10.26 38.21
N HIS A 326 37.42 9.97 36.91
CA HIS A 326 38.73 10.01 36.26
C HIS A 326 39.32 11.42 36.26
N ASN A 327 38.52 12.43 35.92
CA ASN A 327 38.97 13.83 35.92
C ASN A 327 39.32 14.32 37.33
N ASP A 328 38.52 13.96 38.34
CA ASP A 328 38.78 14.32 39.73
C ASP A 328 40.07 13.68 40.24
N ALA A 329 40.27 12.39 39.96
CA ALA A 329 41.52 11.69 40.29
C ALA A 329 42.73 12.31 39.57
N GLN A 330 42.59 12.70 38.29
CA GLN A 330 43.67 13.32 37.53
C GLN A 330 44.05 14.71 38.08
N ASN A 331 43.08 15.46 38.61
CA ASN A 331 43.31 16.76 39.25
C ASN A 331 43.98 16.60 40.63
N GLU A 332 43.57 15.61 41.43
CA GLU A 332 44.22 15.24 42.69
C GLU A 332 45.68 14.84 42.48
N VAL A 333 45.97 14.00 41.48
CA VAL A 333 47.34 13.60 41.14
C VAL A 333 48.19 14.81 40.77
N LYS A 334 47.68 15.73 39.94
CA LYS A 334 48.41 16.98 39.61
C LYS A 334 48.71 17.82 40.84
N LYS A 335 47.77 17.93 41.78
CA LYS A 335 47.94 18.69 43.02
C LYS A 335 49.02 18.07 43.91
N LEU A 336 48.99 16.75 44.09
CA LEU A 336 50.00 16.01 44.84
C LEU A 336 51.38 16.06 44.17
N GLN A 337 51.45 16.11 42.83
CA GLN A 337 52.72 16.27 42.10
C GLN A 337 53.37 17.62 42.41
N ILE A 338 52.57 18.70 42.40
CA ILE A 338 53.04 20.07 42.70
C ILE A 338 53.51 20.15 44.17
N GLU A 339 52.76 19.57 45.09
CA GLU A 339 53.09 19.57 46.52
C GLU A 339 54.37 18.76 46.81
N LYS A 340 54.53 17.60 46.17
CA LYS A 340 55.76 16.80 46.23
C LYS A 340 56.97 17.59 45.74
N ASP A 341 56.88 18.27 44.60
CA ASP A 341 58.00 19.04 44.05
C ASP A 341 58.33 20.27 44.90
N HIS A 342 57.32 20.88 45.54
CA HIS A 342 57.50 21.96 46.50
C HIS A 342 58.23 21.48 47.78
N LEU A 343 57.76 20.38 48.38
CA LEU A 343 58.39 19.78 49.57
C LEU A 343 59.83 19.35 49.30
N LYS A 344 60.10 18.77 48.13
CA LYS A 344 61.46 18.35 47.74
C LYS A 344 62.43 19.52 47.67
N LYS A 345 61.98 20.70 47.19
CA LYS A 345 62.78 21.93 47.18
C LYS A 345 62.99 22.51 48.58
N LEU A 346 61.97 22.45 49.44
CA LEU A 346 62.05 22.95 50.81
C LEU A 346 63.05 22.15 51.64
N ILE A 347 62.96 20.81 51.59
CA ILE A 347 63.88 19.91 52.30
C ILE A 347 65.33 20.12 51.83
N HIS A 348 65.54 20.25 50.52
CA HIS A 348 66.89 20.49 49.99
C HIS A 348 67.48 21.83 50.44
N LYS A 349 66.62 22.86 50.60
CA LYS A 349 67.03 24.19 51.06
C LYS A 349 67.39 24.18 52.55
N GLU A 350 66.60 23.51 53.40
CA GLU A 350 66.91 23.42 54.83
C GLU A 350 68.16 22.58 55.10
N TYR A 351 68.29 21.43 54.45
CA TYR A 351 69.48 20.58 54.59
C TYR A 351 70.77 21.31 54.21
N LYS A 352 70.74 22.12 53.16
CA LYS A 352 71.91 22.92 52.75
C LYS A 352 72.26 23.99 53.78
N LYS A 353 71.25 24.67 54.33
CA LYS A 353 71.44 25.73 55.32
C LYS A 353 72.05 25.18 56.62
N GLU A 354 71.52 24.06 57.11
CA GLU A 354 72.01 23.40 58.33
C GLU A 354 73.45 22.88 58.17
N LYS A 355 73.77 22.30 57.00
CA LYS A 355 75.14 21.87 56.68
C LYS A 355 76.13 23.03 56.66
N ASP A 356 75.77 24.16 56.07
CA ASP A 356 76.64 25.34 55.99
C ASP A 356 76.85 25.98 57.38
N GLU A 357 75.83 25.99 58.24
CA GLU A 357 75.95 26.46 59.63
C GLU A 357 76.89 25.58 60.48
N LEU A 358 76.80 24.25 60.32
CA LEU A 358 77.60 23.29 61.09
C LEU A 358 79.10 23.31 60.72
N VAL A 359 79.41 23.49 59.43
CA VAL A 359 80.80 23.70 58.98
C VAL A 359 81.37 25.00 59.54
N HIS A 360 80.54 26.05 59.65
CA HIS A 360 80.98 27.35 60.11
C HIS A 360 81.26 27.39 61.62
N THR A 361 80.45 26.68 62.42
CA THR A 361 80.67 26.54 63.87
C THR A 361 81.89 25.68 64.18
N GLN A 362 82.08 24.56 63.47
CA GLN A 362 83.25 23.69 63.63
C GLN A 362 84.56 24.44 63.35
N ALA A 363 84.63 25.21 62.25
CA ALA A 363 85.82 25.99 61.90
C ALA A 363 86.14 27.13 62.89
N LYS A 364 85.15 27.58 63.68
CA LYS A 364 85.35 28.58 64.74
C LYS A 364 85.92 27.92 66.00
N LEU A 365 85.36 26.78 66.41
CA LEU A 365 85.79 26.04 67.60
C LEU A 365 87.25 25.57 67.50
N GLU A 366 87.67 25.11 66.31
CA GLU A 366 89.05 24.69 66.06
C GLU A 366 90.06 25.85 66.18
N ARG A 367 89.68 27.06 65.78
CA ARG A 367 90.52 28.26 65.91
C ARG A 367 90.70 28.67 67.36
N ASP A 368 89.61 28.73 68.12
CA ASP A 368 89.63 29.16 69.52
C ASP A 368 90.43 28.16 70.40
N LEU A 369 90.37 26.86 70.09
CA LEU A 369 91.16 25.83 70.78
C LEU A 369 92.67 26.00 70.54
N LEU A 370 93.07 26.32 69.31
CA LEU A 370 94.48 26.48 68.92
C LEU A 370 95.13 27.68 69.62
N GLU A 371 94.39 28.79 69.71
CA GLU A 371 94.83 30.01 70.40
C GLU A 371 94.99 29.78 71.92
N SER A 372 94.07 29.03 72.53
CA SER A 372 94.15 28.67 73.94
C SER A 372 95.33 27.73 74.26
N LEU A 373 95.66 26.79 73.38
CA LEU A 373 96.80 25.90 73.59
C LEU A 373 98.14 26.65 73.49
N GLU A 374 98.24 27.63 72.59
CA GLU A 374 99.47 28.41 72.44
C GLU A 374 99.73 29.35 73.62
N THR A 375 98.68 29.94 74.19
CA THR A 375 98.78 30.76 75.41
C THR A 375 99.19 29.92 76.62
N GLN A 376 98.63 28.71 76.78
CA GLN A 376 99.03 27.79 77.84
C GLN A 376 100.52 27.42 77.75
N ARG A 377 101.01 27.11 76.55
CA ARG A 377 102.42 26.78 76.31
C ARG A 377 103.37 27.92 76.72
N ARG A 378 103.07 29.16 76.33
CA ARG A 378 103.90 30.34 76.67
C ARG A 378 103.98 30.61 78.16
N LEU A 379 102.87 30.41 78.89
CA LEU A 379 102.84 30.61 80.34
C LEU A 379 103.64 29.52 81.08
N THR A 380 103.60 28.27 80.61
CA THR A 380 104.41 27.17 81.18
C THR A 380 105.91 27.41 80.98
N GLU A 381 106.34 27.86 79.79
CA GLU A 381 107.74 28.20 79.52
C GLU A 381 108.25 29.30 80.47
N LYS A 382 107.44 30.35 80.71
CA LYS A 382 107.78 31.42 81.66
C LYS A 382 107.94 30.94 83.11
N ILE A 383 107.08 30.03 83.57
CA ILE A 383 107.18 29.45 84.92
C ILE A 383 108.51 28.70 85.07
N HIS A 384 108.87 27.89 84.06
CA HIS A 384 110.10 27.10 84.10
C HIS A 384 111.36 27.98 84.17
N ASP A 385 111.39 29.08 83.43
CA ASP A 385 112.50 30.04 83.48
C ASP A 385 112.62 30.72 84.85
N PHE A 386 111.49 31.07 85.48
CA PHE A 386 111.49 31.68 86.81
C PHE A 386 111.84 30.69 87.92
N GLU A 387 111.41 29.44 87.83
CA GLU A 387 111.83 28.38 88.77
C GLU A 387 113.34 28.19 88.74
N ARG A 388 113.93 28.09 87.54
CA ARG A 388 115.39 27.96 87.36
C ARG A 388 116.17 29.15 87.93
N LYS A 389 115.67 30.38 87.75
CA LYS A 389 116.28 31.58 88.36
C LYS A 389 116.20 31.56 89.89
N THR A 390 115.08 31.10 90.44
CA THR A 390 114.86 31.02 91.89
C THR A 390 115.81 30.02 92.53
N GLU A 391 115.98 28.86 91.91
CA GLU A 391 116.90 27.80 92.37
C GLU A 391 118.37 28.26 92.37
N ASN A 392 118.79 28.97 91.31
CA ASN A 392 120.13 29.57 91.23
C ASN A 392 120.35 30.62 92.32
N LEU A 393 119.39 31.51 92.56
CA LEU A 393 119.47 32.51 93.64
C LEU A 393 119.56 31.86 95.02
N GLN A 394 118.86 30.75 95.22
CA GLN A 394 118.83 30.01 96.47
C GLN A 394 120.20 29.37 96.78
N THR A 395 120.89 28.86 95.76
CA THR A 395 122.25 28.33 95.89
C THR A 395 123.25 29.44 96.22
N THR A 396 123.19 30.59 95.53
CA THR A 396 124.12 31.72 95.80
C THR A 396 123.95 32.29 97.21
N ILE A 397 122.71 32.40 97.71
CA ILE A 397 122.45 32.86 99.08
C ILE A 397 123.03 31.87 100.11
N HIS A 398 122.98 30.57 99.83
CA HIS A 398 123.51 29.55 100.72
C HIS A 398 125.04 29.64 100.86
N GLU A 399 125.74 29.77 99.73
CA GLU A 399 127.21 29.93 99.70
C GLU A 399 127.65 31.18 100.47
N LEU A 400 126.97 32.32 100.26
CA LEU A 400 127.29 33.58 100.94
C LEU A 400 127.10 33.48 102.46
N ARG A 401 126.05 32.79 102.93
CA ARG A 401 125.81 32.54 104.37
C ARG A 401 126.92 31.69 104.99
N GLU A 402 127.39 30.68 104.28
CA GLU A 402 128.46 29.81 104.77
C GLU A 402 129.78 30.59 104.95
N THR A 403 130.16 31.42 103.98
CA THR A 403 131.33 32.32 104.10
C THR A 403 131.21 33.29 105.28
N LEU A 404 130.04 33.87 105.54
CA LEU A 404 129.83 34.78 106.66
C LEU A 404 130.12 34.09 108.00
N THR A 405 129.61 32.87 108.20
CA THR A 405 129.80 32.12 109.45
C THR A 405 131.23 31.64 109.67
N LYS A 406 131.97 31.35 108.60
CA LYS A 406 133.37 30.94 108.68
C LYS A 406 134.26 32.11 109.13
N THR A 407 134.01 33.30 108.57
CA THR A 407 134.74 34.53 108.87
C THR A 407 134.51 35.00 110.32
N ASP A 408 133.28 34.91 110.82
CA ASP A 408 132.94 35.25 112.21
C ASP A 408 133.70 34.36 113.23
N ARG A 409 133.89 33.06 112.94
CA ARG A 409 134.59 32.12 113.84
C ARG A 409 136.10 32.36 113.91
N ASP A 410 136.76 32.55 112.78
CA ASP A 410 138.23 32.69 112.73
C ASP A 410 138.72 33.97 113.43
N HIS A 411 137.93 35.04 113.39
CA HIS A 411 138.28 36.30 114.05
C HIS A 411 138.06 36.28 115.57
N HIS A 412 137.06 35.54 116.07
CA HIS A 412 136.79 35.46 117.50
C HIS A 412 137.94 34.78 118.28
N VAL A 413 138.61 33.82 117.64
CA VAL A 413 139.79 33.13 118.19
C VAL A 413 141.01 34.06 118.27
N LYS A 414 141.22 34.92 117.27
CA LYS A 414 142.34 35.87 117.26
C LYS A 414 142.24 36.95 118.34
N LEU A 415 141.03 37.45 118.62
CA LEU A 415 140.81 38.46 119.66
C LEU A 415 141.09 37.93 121.08
N SER A 416 140.77 36.66 121.35
CA SER A 416 141.00 36.03 122.66
C SER A 416 142.49 35.77 122.95
N ALA A 417 143.27 35.42 121.94
CA ALA A 417 144.71 35.16 122.10
C ALA A 417 145.49 36.43 122.48
N LEU A 418 145.18 37.57 121.84
CA LEU A 418 145.86 38.85 122.11
C LEU A 418 145.55 39.44 123.50
N ASP A 419 144.33 39.24 124.00
CA ASP A 419 143.91 39.79 125.29
C ASP A 419 144.65 39.13 126.48
N THR A 420 145.02 37.86 126.32
CA THR A 420 145.76 37.08 127.33
C THR A 420 147.23 37.50 127.42
N GLU A 421 147.82 37.97 126.30
CA GLU A 421 149.20 38.46 126.25
C GLU A 421 149.34 39.87 126.87
N ASN A 422 148.30 40.71 126.72
CA ASN A 422 148.22 42.05 127.28
C ASN A 422 148.23 42.08 128.84
N GLN A 423 147.67 41.07 129.51
CA GLN A 423 147.69 41.00 130.98
C GLN A 423 149.04 40.55 131.56
N ARG A 424 149.84 39.79 130.80
CA ARG A 424 151.11 39.22 131.30
C ARG A 424 152.24 40.27 131.38
N LEU A 425 152.26 41.21 130.43
CA LEU A 425 153.29 42.24 130.31
C LEU A 425 153.18 43.36 131.37
N LYS A 426 152.04 43.52 132.04
CA LYS A 426 151.85 44.55 133.07
C LYS A 426 152.51 44.26 134.44
N SER A 427 153.15 43.10 134.63
CA SER A 427 153.61 42.66 135.95
C SER A 427 155.11 42.81 136.25
N LYS A 428 155.92 43.41 135.35
CA LYS A 428 157.40 43.45 135.53
C LYS A 428 158.04 44.83 135.27
N HIS A 429 158.27 45.51 136.40
CA HIS A 429 159.19 46.63 136.68
C HIS A 429 158.91 48.05 136.18
N LYS A 430 159.36 48.98 137.04
CA LYS A 430 159.01 50.40 137.18
C LYS A 430 160.18 51.27 136.70
N GLU A 431 159.84 52.30 135.93
CA GLU A 431 160.70 53.30 135.25
C GLU A 431 161.63 52.64 134.22
N ASP A 432 161.34 52.63 132.91
CA ASP A 432 161.17 53.75 132.00
C ASP A 432 160.62 53.27 130.64
N LEU A 433 160.23 54.25 129.81
CA LEU A 433 159.93 54.23 128.37
C LEU A 433 158.45 54.20 127.91
N LYS A 434 158.13 55.37 127.34
CA LYS A 434 156.84 55.97 126.99
C LYS A 434 156.46 55.74 125.52
N ASP A 435 157.08 54.78 124.83
CA ASP A 435 156.96 54.61 123.36
C ASP A 435 156.20 53.35 122.90
N CYS A 436 155.69 52.50 123.79
CA CYS A 436 155.07 51.22 123.40
C CYS A 436 153.53 51.18 123.46
N GLU A 437 152.86 52.16 124.10
CA GLU A 437 151.40 52.13 124.28
C GLU A 437 150.61 52.73 123.09
N LEU A 438 151.24 53.56 122.24
CA LEU A 438 150.53 54.24 121.16
C LEU A 438 150.31 53.37 119.90
N THR A 439 151.17 52.37 119.67
CA THR A 439 151.15 51.55 118.45
C THR A 439 150.12 50.42 118.55
N ASN A 440 150.00 49.77 119.72
CA ASN A 440 149.07 48.65 119.91
C ASN A 440 147.58 49.04 119.96
N SER A 441 147.25 50.27 120.34
CA SER A 441 145.84 50.74 120.33
C SER A 441 145.34 51.06 118.92
N ARG A 442 146.21 51.47 118.00
CA ARG A 442 145.83 51.83 116.62
C ARG A 442 145.52 50.62 115.76
N ASP A 443 146.26 49.53 115.94
CA ASP A 443 146.07 48.30 115.14
C ASP A 443 144.79 47.56 115.53
N ASN A 444 144.40 47.57 116.81
CA ASN A 444 143.14 46.99 117.27
C ASN A 444 141.90 47.70 116.69
N GLN A 445 141.95 49.02 116.56
CA GLN A 445 140.80 49.80 116.07
C GLN A 445 140.60 49.62 114.56
N ARG A 446 141.68 49.57 113.76
CA ARG A 446 141.60 49.31 112.31
C ARG A 446 141.03 47.94 111.97
N LEU A 447 141.36 46.91 112.75
CA LEU A 447 140.89 45.55 112.50
C LEU A 447 139.37 45.42 112.76
N LYS A 448 138.85 46.15 113.76
CA LYS A 448 137.43 46.12 114.13
C LYS A 448 136.55 46.85 113.10
N GLU A 449 136.98 48.02 112.63
CA GLU A 449 136.26 48.80 111.60
C GLU A 449 136.20 48.06 110.25
N SER A 450 137.29 47.38 109.85
CA SER A 450 137.29 46.57 108.62
C SER A 450 136.31 45.38 108.70
N TYR A 451 136.17 44.76 109.87
CA TYR A 451 135.27 43.61 110.09
C TYR A 451 133.80 44.02 109.99
N GLU A 452 133.39 45.06 110.72
CA GLU A 452 131.99 45.53 110.74
C GLU A 452 131.53 45.95 109.34
N THR A 453 132.39 46.61 108.57
CA THR A 453 132.07 47.04 107.19
C THR A 453 131.84 45.84 106.25
N THR A 454 132.68 44.80 106.32
CA THR A 454 132.52 43.60 105.48
C THR A 454 131.30 42.76 105.86
N GLN A 455 131.02 42.61 107.17
CA GLN A 455 129.87 41.84 107.65
C GLN A 455 128.54 42.50 107.27
N GLN A 456 128.48 43.84 107.30
CA GLN A 456 127.28 44.58 106.95
C GLN A 456 126.96 44.49 105.45
N ASN A 457 127.97 44.61 104.58
CA ASN A 457 127.79 44.52 103.12
C ASN A 457 127.29 43.12 102.70
N LEU A 458 127.85 42.05 103.27
CA LEU A 458 127.41 40.68 102.97
C LEU A 458 125.96 40.41 103.44
N LYS A 459 125.57 40.90 104.62
CA LYS A 459 124.19 40.79 105.11
C LYS A 459 123.18 41.56 104.24
N GLU A 460 123.57 42.73 103.75
CA GLU A 460 122.72 43.57 102.90
C GLU A 460 122.51 42.96 101.50
N GLN A 461 123.53 42.30 100.95
CA GLN A 461 123.40 41.56 99.69
C GLN A 461 122.49 40.33 99.84
N ILE A 462 122.64 39.56 100.93
CA ILE A 462 121.79 38.39 101.20
C ILE A 462 120.31 38.81 101.32
N THR A 463 120.01 39.88 102.06
CA THR A 463 118.62 40.35 102.23
C THR A 463 118.00 40.88 100.93
N LYS A 464 118.77 41.58 100.08
CA LYS A 464 118.28 41.99 98.75
C LYS A 464 117.97 40.79 97.87
N LEU A 465 118.83 39.78 97.84
CA LEU A 465 118.60 38.58 97.03
C LEU A 465 117.43 37.74 97.56
N GLU A 466 117.24 37.66 98.89
CA GLU A 466 116.08 36.96 99.49
C GLU A 466 114.74 37.66 99.20
N ASN A 467 114.73 38.99 99.17
CA ASN A 467 113.53 39.74 98.78
C ASN A 467 113.18 39.53 97.31
N ILE A 468 114.17 39.44 96.42
CA ILE A 468 113.94 39.11 95.00
C ILE A 468 113.45 37.67 94.84
N ARG A 469 114.06 36.71 95.55
CA ARG A 469 113.64 35.30 95.52
C ARG A 469 112.19 35.14 95.97
N THR A 470 111.81 35.75 97.08
CA THR A 470 110.44 35.66 97.62
C THR A 470 109.41 36.40 96.75
N ALA A 471 109.80 37.46 96.04
CA ALA A 471 108.93 38.11 95.06
C ALA A 471 108.68 37.19 93.85
N LEU A 472 109.73 36.56 93.31
CA LEU A 472 109.62 35.60 92.20
C LEU A 472 108.79 34.36 92.60
N GLU A 473 108.98 33.83 93.80
CA GLU A 473 108.17 32.70 94.32
C GLU A 473 106.67 33.06 94.40
N ARG A 474 106.33 34.29 94.80
CA ARG A 474 104.93 34.76 94.81
C ARG A 474 104.35 34.87 93.40
N GLU A 475 105.13 35.37 92.44
CA GLU A 475 104.70 35.53 91.05
C GLU A 475 104.52 34.17 90.36
N ILE A 476 105.42 33.21 90.60
CA ILE A 476 105.28 31.81 90.15
C ILE A 476 103.98 31.20 90.69
N ASN A 477 103.70 31.37 91.99
CA ASN A 477 102.50 30.82 92.60
C ASN A 477 101.21 31.48 92.07
N SER A 478 101.24 32.79 91.81
CA SER A 478 100.14 33.50 91.15
C SER A 478 99.90 32.97 89.73
N LEU A 479 100.96 32.78 88.93
CA LEU A 479 100.85 32.24 87.58
C LEU A 479 100.35 30.78 87.56
N LYS A 480 100.81 29.93 88.49
CA LYS A 480 100.30 28.55 88.65
C LYS A 480 98.81 28.55 89.00
N SER A 481 98.37 29.47 89.87
CA SER A 481 96.95 29.62 90.22
C SER A 481 96.11 30.07 89.01
N ASN A 482 96.62 31.00 88.20
CA ASN A 482 95.94 31.47 86.99
C ASN A 482 95.80 30.35 85.93
N ILE A 483 96.84 29.53 85.73
CA ILE A 483 96.75 28.38 84.81
C ILE A 483 95.72 27.36 85.32
N SER A 484 95.71 27.08 86.63
CA SER A 484 94.77 26.13 87.22
C SER A 484 93.32 26.60 87.10
N THR A 485 93.05 27.88 87.33
CA THR A 485 91.71 28.48 87.18
C THR A 485 91.26 28.54 85.72
N GLN A 486 92.15 28.87 84.78
CA GLN A 486 91.82 28.80 83.35
C GLN A 486 91.52 27.37 82.89
N LYS A 487 92.25 26.38 83.39
CA LYS A 487 91.99 24.97 83.08
C LYS A 487 90.63 24.52 83.61
N LEU A 488 90.29 24.89 84.85
CA LEU A 488 88.99 24.57 85.45
C LEU A 488 87.83 25.20 84.66
N ASN A 489 87.95 26.47 84.28
CA ASN A 489 86.94 27.15 83.47
C ASN A 489 86.81 26.54 82.06
N HIS A 490 87.91 26.08 81.46
CA HIS A 490 87.85 25.39 80.17
C HIS A 490 87.18 24.03 80.28
N ASP A 491 87.48 23.25 81.32
CA ASP A 491 86.86 21.95 81.56
C ASP A 491 85.35 22.08 81.87
N GLU A 492 84.93 23.11 82.61
CA GLU A 492 83.52 23.42 82.86
C GLU A 492 82.80 23.84 81.56
N ASN A 493 83.39 24.73 80.77
CA ASN A 493 82.82 25.15 79.48
C ASN A 493 82.71 23.96 78.50
N LEU A 494 83.71 23.07 78.48
CA LEU A 494 83.70 21.88 77.65
C LEU A 494 82.61 20.88 78.09
N GLN A 495 82.37 20.74 79.40
CA GLN A 495 81.25 19.94 79.91
C GLN A 495 79.90 20.54 79.55
N GLN A 496 79.73 21.85 79.69
CA GLN A 496 78.49 22.53 79.32
C GLN A 496 78.18 22.37 77.83
N GLU A 497 79.17 22.54 76.95
CA GLU A 497 78.94 22.40 75.51
C GLU A 497 78.69 20.93 75.11
N LYS A 498 79.32 19.96 75.78
CA LYS A 498 78.98 18.53 75.58
C LYS A 498 77.55 18.19 75.98
N ILE A 499 77.07 18.72 77.10
CA ILE A 499 75.67 18.54 77.53
C ILE A 499 74.73 19.21 76.53
N ARG A 500 75.10 20.40 76.04
CA ARG A 500 74.30 21.13 75.04
C ARG A 500 74.18 20.38 73.73
N ILE A 501 75.30 19.88 73.18
CA ILE A 501 75.30 19.06 71.95
C ILE A 501 74.49 17.79 72.16
N LYS A 502 74.66 17.10 73.30
CA LYS A 502 73.88 15.89 73.60
C LYS A 502 72.38 16.17 73.66
N ASN A 503 71.97 17.28 74.25
CA ASN A 503 70.55 17.67 74.29
C ASN A 503 70.01 18.07 72.91
N GLU A 504 70.81 18.70 72.05
CA GLU A 504 70.42 19.01 70.67
C GLU A 504 70.31 17.72 69.83
N ASP A 505 71.24 16.77 69.99
CA ASP A 505 71.20 15.45 69.33
C ASP A 505 69.97 14.63 69.76
N GLU A 506 69.64 14.57 71.05
CA GLU A 506 68.44 13.89 71.55
C GLU A 506 67.15 14.53 70.99
N LYS A 507 67.15 15.84 70.78
CA LYS A 507 66.02 16.57 70.21
C LYS A 507 65.83 16.26 68.72
N ILE A 508 66.92 16.26 67.96
CA ILE A 508 66.92 15.89 66.53
C ILE A 508 66.51 14.42 66.37
N GLN A 509 67.00 13.53 67.24
CA GLN A 509 66.64 12.12 67.20
C GLN A 509 65.13 11.93 67.48
N HIS A 510 64.57 12.62 68.47
CA HIS A 510 63.14 12.53 68.75
C HIS A 510 62.29 13.07 67.60
N GLU A 511 62.72 14.16 66.96
CA GLU A 511 62.03 14.75 65.81
C GLU A 511 62.11 13.83 64.58
N LEU A 512 63.25 13.17 64.35
CA LEU A 512 63.41 12.15 63.31
C LEU A 512 62.54 10.92 63.58
N GLU A 513 62.44 10.46 64.83
CA GLU A 513 61.58 9.32 65.21
C GLU A 513 60.09 9.62 65.01
N ASP A 514 59.64 10.82 65.36
CA ASP A 514 58.25 11.25 65.12
C ASP A 514 57.95 11.37 63.63
N ARG A 515 58.91 11.88 62.85
CA ARG A 515 58.79 11.94 61.38
C ARG A 515 58.78 10.54 60.77
N LEU A 516 59.58 9.61 61.28
CA LEU A 516 59.59 8.21 60.87
C LEU A 516 58.25 7.53 61.20
N ARG A 517 57.66 7.79 62.38
CA ARG A 517 56.33 7.28 62.73
C ARG A 517 55.26 7.82 61.78
N SER A 518 55.29 9.12 61.46
CA SER A 518 54.34 9.72 60.51
C SER A 518 54.48 9.17 59.08
N LEU A 519 55.72 8.87 58.65
CA LEU A 519 55.98 8.24 57.36
C LEU A 519 55.55 6.77 57.35
N THR A 520 55.65 6.09 58.49
CA THR A 520 55.23 4.69 58.64
C THR A 520 53.70 4.59 58.60
N THR A 521 52.98 5.46 59.30
CA THR A 521 51.51 5.48 59.26
C THR A 521 50.97 5.88 57.87
N THR A 522 51.59 6.86 57.20
CA THR A 522 51.20 7.20 55.81
C THR A 522 51.51 6.07 54.82
N LYS A 523 52.59 5.31 55.03
CA LYS A 523 52.88 4.10 54.24
C LYS A 523 51.83 3.01 54.48
N GLU A 524 51.46 2.73 55.72
CA GLU A 524 50.43 1.74 56.07
C GLU A 524 49.06 2.11 55.48
N ASP A 525 48.68 3.40 55.50
CA ASP A 525 47.45 3.88 54.86
C ASP A 525 47.47 3.69 53.33
N LEU A 526 48.62 3.93 52.68
CA LEU A 526 48.77 3.70 51.24
C LEU A 526 48.75 2.21 50.90
N GLU A 527 49.39 1.35 51.71
CA GLU A 527 49.33 -0.10 51.55
C GLU A 527 47.91 -0.64 51.78
N SER A 528 47.17 -0.09 52.73
CA SER A 528 45.76 -0.41 52.96
C SER A 528 44.89 -0.05 51.76
N ARG A 529 45.06 1.16 51.19
CA ARG A 529 44.35 1.57 49.96
C ARG A 529 44.71 0.72 48.76
N TYR A 530 45.98 0.36 48.61
CA TYR A 530 46.46 -0.53 47.56
C TYR A 530 45.85 -1.94 47.69
N ASN A 531 45.80 -2.49 48.91
CA ASN A 531 45.16 -3.78 49.18
C ASN A 531 43.64 -3.73 48.93
N GLN A 532 42.96 -2.64 49.27
CA GLN A 532 41.55 -2.44 48.91
C GLN A 532 41.33 -2.42 47.39
N GLN A 533 42.20 -1.76 46.62
CA GLN A 533 42.16 -1.80 45.16
C GLN A 533 42.42 -3.21 44.60
N LEU A 534 43.31 -3.98 45.22
CA LEU A 534 43.61 -5.37 44.84
C LEU A 534 42.41 -6.30 45.09
N ILE A 535 41.67 -6.10 46.19
CA ILE A 535 40.43 -6.83 46.48
C ILE A 535 39.34 -6.44 45.48
N SER A 536 39.16 -5.14 45.19
CA SER A 536 38.20 -4.67 44.20
C SER A 536 38.51 -5.21 42.79
N ASN A 537 39.78 -5.25 42.39
CA ASN A 537 40.21 -5.88 41.14
C ASN A 537 39.94 -7.40 41.13
N ARG A 538 40.11 -8.09 42.25
CA ARG A 538 39.72 -9.51 42.36
C ARG A 538 38.21 -9.72 42.23
N ASP A 539 37.39 -8.84 42.79
CA ASP A 539 35.93 -8.89 42.63
C ASP A 539 35.51 -8.63 41.17
N PHE A 540 36.16 -7.70 40.49
CA PHE A 540 35.97 -7.51 39.05
C PHE A 540 36.41 -8.74 38.25
N GLN A 541 37.54 -9.35 38.61
CA GLN A 541 38.00 -10.58 37.98
C GLN A 541 37.04 -11.76 38.22
N GLN A 542 36.45 -11.87 39.42
CA GLN A 542 35.41 -12.85 39.72
C GLN A 542 34.13 -12.59 38.93
N LYS A 543 33.70 -11.34 38.75
CA LYS A 543 32.56 -11.00 37.88
C LYS A 543 32.83 -11.33 36.42
N ILE A 544 34.04 -11.08 35.92
CA ILE A 544 34.47 -11.47 34.56
C ILE A 544 34.46 -13.00 34.41
N ASN A 545 34.94 -13.73 35.43
CA ASN A 545 34.89 -15.19 35.43
C ASN A 545 33.45 -15.73 35.50
N PHE A 546 32.58 -15.10 36.30
CA PHE A 546 31.16 -15.45 36.36
C PHE A 546 30.46 -15.24 35.00
N GLN A 547 30.70 -14.10 34.37
CA GLN A 547 30.19 -13.83 33.01
C GLN A 547 30.81 -14.77 31.97
N SER A 548 32.07 -15.18 32.12
CA SER A 548 32.68 -16.20 31.25
C SER A 548 32.03 -17.57 31.42
N VAL A 549 31.67 -17.97 32.65
CA VAL A 549 30.92 -19.21 32.90
C VAL A 549 29.50 -19.11 32.33
N GLU A 550 28.86 -17.94 32.39
CA GLU A 550 27.54 -17.69 31.79
C GLU A 550 27.58 -17.73 30.25
N ILE A 551 28.65 -17.23 29.65
CA ILE A 551 28.92 -17.39 28.21
C ILE A 551 29.17 -18.87 27.86
N GLU A 552 29.88 -19.61 28.71
CA GLU A 552 30.15 -21.04 28.52
C GLU A 552 28.86 -21.89 28.67
N THR A 553 27.95 -21.54 29.58
CA THR A 553 26.64 -22.19 29.71
C THR A 553 25.71 -21.86 28.54
N LEU A 554 25.72 -20.62 28.05
CA LEU A 554 25.02 -20.25 26.82
C LEU A 554 25.59 -20.97 25.59
N LYS A 555 26.92 -21.13 25.50
CA LYS A 555 27.56 -21.97 24.47
C LYS A 555 27.14 -23.44 24.58
N ARG A 556 27.09 -24.01 25.79
CA ARG A 556 26.58 -25.38 26.01
C ARG A 556 25.09 -25.52 25.70
N GLN A 557 24.28 -24.48 25.90
CA GLN A 557 22.88 -24.47 25.47
C GLN A 557 22.75 -24.41 23.94
N ILE A 558 23.62 -23.65 23.26
CA ILE A 558 23.71 -23.64 21.79
C ILE A 558 24.18 -25.02 21.27
N GLU A 559 25.17 -25.64 21.90
CA GLU A 559 25.63 -27.00 21.59
C GLU A 559 24.58 -28.07 21.91
N SER A 560 23.77 -27.88 22.95
CA SER A 560 22.60 -28.72 23.30
C SER A 560 21.50 -28.61 22.23
N VAL A 561 21.25 -27.41 21.71
CA VAL A 561 20.32 -27.19 20.59
C VAL A 561 20.88 -27.76 19.28
N GLN A 562 22.20 -27.67 19.05
CA GLN A 562 22.87 -28.33 17.92
C GLN A 562 22.86 -29.86 18.02
N THR A 563 23.02 -30.44 19.22
CA THR A 563 22.91 -31.89 19.44
C THR A 563 21.46 -32.39 19.41
N SER A 564 20.49 -31.57 19.82
CA SER A 564 19.06 -31.84 19.60
C SER A 564 18.66 -31.75 18.12
N ASN A 565 19.30 -30.88 17.34
CA ASN A 565 19.15 -30.88 15.88
C ASN A 565 19.82 -32.11 15.25
N LEU A 566 20.98 -32.57 15.74
CA LEU A 566 21.57 -33.83 15.32
C LEU A 566 20.73 -35.06 15.72
N SER A 567 20.07 -35.05 16.88
CA SER A 567 19.18 -36.15 17.29
C SER A 567 17.89 -36.19 16.45
N LYS A 568 17.40 -35.01 16.04
CA LYS A 568 16.30 -34.88 15.06
C LYS A 568 16.73 -35.32 13.66
N ASP A 569 17.99 -35.10 13.27
CA ASP A 569 18.55 -35.63 12.02
C ASP A 569 18.70 -37.17 12.06
N THR A 570 18.99 -37.77 13.21
CA THR A 570 19.00 -39.24 13.38
C THR A 570 17.59 -39.85 13.40
N GLU A 571 16.59 -39.16 13.95
CA GLU A 571 15.18 -39.56 13.88
C GLU A 571 14.63 -39.42 12.45
N PHE A 572 15.15 -38.45 11.67
CA PHE A 572 14.91 -38.32 10.23
C PHE A 572 15.51 -39.48 9.43
N LEU A 573 16.69 -40.00 9.81
CA LEU A 573 17.34 -41.16 9.18
C LEU A 573 16.61 -42.49 9.48
N GLU A 574 16.05 -42.65 10.69
CA GLU A 574 15.28 -43.83 11.08
C GLU A 574 13.87 -43.83 10.45
N ASN A 575 13.23 -42.65 10.36
CA ASN A 575 12.03 -42.47 9.54
C ASN A 575 12.32 -42.64 8.05
N ARG A 576 13.51 -42.28 7.56
CA ARG A 576 13.93 -42.52 6.17
C ARG A 576 14.08 -44.01 5.85
N GLU A 577 14.56 -44.85 6.77
CA GLU A 577 14.64 -46.31 6.62
C GLU A 577 13.26 -47.00 6.69
N LYS A 578 12.34 -46.52 7.54
CA LYS A 578 10.93 -46.97 7.55
C LYS A 578 10.17 -46.55 6.29
N ILE A 579 10.42 -45.34 5.81
CA ILE A 579 9.89 -44.83 4.53
C ILE A 579 10.51 -45.60 3.35
N LYS A 580 11.80 -45.96 3.40
CA LYS A 580 12.49 -46.77 2.39
C LYS A 580 11.96 -48.19 2.29
N THR A 581 11.61 -48.84 3.40
CA THR A 581 10.96 -50.17 3.39
C THR A 581 9.50 -50.10 2.92
N GLU A 582 8.79 -48.99 3.18
CA GLU A 582 7.48 -48.72 2.59
C GLU A 582 7.58 -48.41 1.08
N TYR A 583 8.64 -47.72 0.65
CA TYR A 583 8.97 -47.47 -0.75
C TYR A 583 9.43 -48.73 -1.47
N GLU A 584 10.11 -49.69 -0.83
CA GLU A 584 10.48 -50.99 -1.42
C GLU A 584 9.27 -51.91 -1.62
N LYS A 585 8.24 -51.79 -0.76
CA LYS A 585 6.91 -52.39 -1.00
C LYS A 585 6.16 -51.70 -2.12
N LYS A 586 6.21 -50.37 -2.20
CA LYS A 586 5.67 -49.60 -3.34
C LYS A 586 6.45 -49.87 -4.63
N LEU A 587 7.75 -50.14 -4.58
CA LEU A 587 8.59 -50.50 -5.74
C LEU A 587 8.20 -51.86 -6.32
N ARG A 588 7.79 -52.82 -5.49
CA ARG A 588 7.22 -54.10 -5.97
C ARG A 588 5.83 -53.95 -6.59
N LEU A 589 5.01 -53.03 -6.08
CA LEU A 589 3.74 -52.64 -6.69
C LEU A 589 3.95 -51.87 -8.01
N ILE A 590 4.92 -50.95 -8.03
CA ILE A 590 5.34 -50.19 -9.21
C ILE A 590 5.99 -51.10 -10.25
N GLN A 591 6.72 -52.15 -9.87
CA GLN A 591 7.25 -53.15 -10.82
C GLN A 591 6.12 -53.95 -11.49
N LYS A 592 5.08 -54.28 -10.73
CA LYS A 592 3.85 -54.90 -11.25
C LYS A 592 3.07 -53.93 -12.16
N ASP A 593 3.08 -52.64 -11.82
CA ASP A 593 2.52 -51.57 -12.66
C ASP A 593 3.41 -51.29 -13.89
N ILE A 594 4.73 -51.54 -13.85
CA ILE A 594 5.67 -51.44 -14.98
C ILE A 594 5.40 -52.55 -16.01
N ASP A 595 5.17 -53.78 -15.55
CA ASP A 595 4.82 -54.90 -16.43
C ASP A 595 3.43 -54.67 -17.07
N MET A 596 2.47 -54.17 -16.28
CA MET A 596 1.18 -53.68 -16.80
C MET A 596 1.35 -52.48 -17.74
N ASN A 597 2.35 -51.61 -17.49
CA ASN A 597 2.69 -50.48 -18.36
C ASN A 597 3.38 -50.90 -19.66
N GLU A 598 4.06 -52.04 -19.70
CA GLU A 598 4.59 -52.61 -20.96
C GLU A 598 3.45 -53.14 -21.82
N GLU A 599 2.48 -53.84 -21.22
CA GLU A 599 1.28 -54.31 -21.91
C GLU A 599 0.40 -53.13 -22.38
N LEU A 600 0.28 -52.09 -21.55
CA LEU A 600 -0.34 -50.81 -21.93
C LEU A 600 0.52 -50.01 -22.92
N LYS A 601 1.84 -50.19 -22.99
CA LYS A 601 2.72 -49.59 -24.01
C LYS A 601 2.52 -50.25 -25.36
N ASP A 602 2.31 -51.56 -25.41
CA ASP A 602 2.00 -52.26 -26.66
C ASP A 602 0.59 -51.93 -27.13
N ARG A 603 -0.36 -51.84 -26.19
CA ARG A 603 -1.69 -51.30 -26.49
C ARG A 603 -1.63 -49.82 -26.91
N ASN A 604 -0.76 -49.02 -26.29
CA ASN A 604 -0.51 -47.63 -26.70
C ASN A 604 0.18 -47.57 -28.06
N ARG A 605 1.10 -48.47 -28.43
CA ARG A 605 1.70 -48.50 -29.77
C ARG A 605 0.68 -48.84 -30.84
N GLN A 606 -0.25 -49.74 -30.53
CA GLN A 606 -1.36 -50.10 -31.41
C GLN A 606 -2.38 -48.95 -31.54
N LEU A 607 -2.76 -48.36 -30.41
CA LEU A 607 -3.59 -47.15 -30.37
C LEU A 607 -2.88 -45.95 -31.00
N GLU A 608 -1.56 -45.82 -30.93
CA GLU A 608 -0.76 -44.76 -31.57
C GLU A 608 -0.73 -44.93 -33.08
N SER A 609 -0.78 -46.17 -33.58
CA SER A 609 -0.94 -46.46 -35.01
C SER A 609 -2.34 -46.11 -35.49
N GLU A 610 -3.38 -46.53 -34.76
CA GLU A 610 -4.77 -46.17 -35.05
C GLU A 610 -5.00 -44.66 -34.92
N ILE A 611 -4.40 -44.02 -33.92
CA ILE A 611 -4.39 -42.58 -33.73
C ILE A 611 -3.54 -41.92 -34.82
N LYS A 612 -2.50 -42.53 -35.38
CA LYS A 612 -1.75 -41.99 -36.53
C LYS A 612 -2.59 -42.00 -37.80
N ASP A 613 -3.31 -43.08 -38.06
CA ASP A 613 -4.19 -43.21 -39.22
C ASP A 613 -5.42 -42.30 -39.07
N GLN A 614 -5.96 -42.23 -37.86
CA GLN A 614 -7.02 -41.29 -37.52
C GLN A 614 -6.50 -39.84 -37.56
N ARG A 615 -5.27 -39.54 -37.11
CA ARG A 615 -4.63 -38.23 -37.25
C ARG A 615 -4.29 -37.90 -38.69
N TYR A 616 -4.08 -38.88 -39.56
CA TYR A 616 -3.87 -38.66 -41.00
C TYR A 616 -5.19 -38.26 -41.67
N ASN A 617 -6.28 -38.97 -41.35
CA ASN A 617 -7.62 -38.60 -41.79
C ASN A 617 -8.06 -37.27 -41.18
N ASP A 618 -7.84 -37.07 -39.88
CA ASP A 618 -8.09 -35.82 -39.17
C ASP A 618 -7.20 -34.71 -39.71
N ARG A 619 -5.96 -34.96 -40.15
CA ARG A 619 -5.13 -33.95 -40.83
C ARG A 619 -5.70 -33.54 -42.17
N ASN A 620 -6.31 -34.47 -42.90
CA ASN A 620 -6.91 -34.17 -44.19
C ASN A 620 -8.21 -33.39 -44.01
N THR A 621 -9.06 -33.77 -43.04
CA THR A 621 -10.25 -32.97 -42.69
C THR A 621 -9.87 -31.66 -42.01
N ILE A 622 -8.82 -31.62 -41.18
CA ILE A 622 -8.27 -30.38 -40.61
C ILE A 622 -7.71 -29.51 -41.72
N ARG A 623 -7.01 -30.03 -42.73
CA ARG A 623 -6.57 -29.22 -43.89
C ARG A 623 -7.74 -28.65 -44.68
N GLU A 624 -8.78 -29.44 -44.88
CA GLU A 624 -9.98 -29.00 -45.57
C GLU A 624 -10.76 -27.96 -44.74
N LEU A 625 -10.79 -28.17 -43.42
CA LEU A 625 -11.34 -27.23 -42.45
C LEU A 625 -10.48 -25.99 -42.30
N GLU A 626 -9.15 -26.07 -42.32
CA GLU A 626 -8.17 -24.98 -42.29
C GLU A 626 -8.23 -24.17 -43.57
N THR A 627 -8.52 -24.80 -44.72
CA THR A 627 -8.77 -24.08 -45.97
C THR A 627 -10.09 -23.32 -45.89
N ARG A 628 -11.14 -23.94 -45.33
CA ARG A 628 -12.41 -23.25 -45.03
C ARG A 628 -12.28 -22.21 -43.93
N LEU A 629 -11.44 -22.45 -42.93
CA LEU A 629 -11.16 -21.53 -41.82
C LEU A 629 -10.35 -20.37 -42.36
N ALA A 630 -9.37 -20.59 -43.23
CA ALA A 630 -8.63 -19.54 -43.93
C ALA A 630 -9.59 -18.70 -44.78
N ASP A 631 -10.49 -19.30 -45.56
CA ASP A 631 -11.49 -18.57 -46.35
C ASP A 631 -12.47 -17.78 -45.45
N LEU A 632 -12.97 -18.41 -44.38
CA LEU A 632 -13.81 -17.78 -43.36
C LEU A 632 -13.06 -16.75 -42.54
N GLN A 633 -11.75 -16.87 -42.37
CA GLN A 633 -10.90 -15.98 -41.60
C GLN A 633 -10.43 -14.82 -42.48
N THR A 634 -10.30 -14.98 -43.80
CA THR A 634 -10.24 -13.84 -44.72
C THR A 634 -11.57 -13.09 -44.74
N LYS A 635 -12.71 -13.79 -44.75
CA LYS A 635 -14.03 -13.15 -44.67
C LYS A 635 -14.29 -12.52 -43.30
N PHE A 636 -13.84 -13.15 -42.23
CA PHE A 636 -13.91 -12.65 -40.86
C PHE A 636 -12.96 -11.47 -40.70
N ASN A 637 -11.73 -11.53 -41.20
CA ASN A 637 -10.80 -10.40 -41.19
C ASN A 637 -11.28 -9.26 -42.08
N GLN A 638 -11.99 -9.53 -43.19
CA GLN A 638 -12.69 -8.50 -43.96
C GLN A 638 -13.81 -7.87 -43.14
N ARG A 639 -14.65 -8.68 -42.50
CA ARG A 639 -15.73 -8.22 -41.62
C ARG A 639 -15.22 -7.55 -40.35
N GLU A 640 -14.08 -7.97 -39.83
CA GLU A 640 -13.42 -7.45 -38.65
C GLU A 640 -12.62 -6.20 -39.01
N GLN A 641 -12.12 -6.07 -40.24
CA GLN A 641 -11.64 -4.80 -40.79
C GLN A 641 -12.79 -3.83 -41.01
N GLU A 642 -13.95 -4.28 -41.52
CA GLU A 642 -15.14 -3.43 -41.65
C GLU A 642 -15.67 -3.01 -40.27
N ILE A 643 -15.77 -3.95 -39.33
CA ILE A 643 -16.21 -3.70 -37.96
C ILE A 643 -15.15 -2.89 -37.21
N SER A 644 -13.86 -3.12 -37.38
CA SER A 644 -12.81 -2.29 -36.78
C SER A 644 -12.73 -0.94 -37.44
N GLN A 645 -13.05 -0.78 -38.73
CA GLN A 645 -13.22 0.53 -39.35
C GLN A 645 -14.45 1.23 -38.79
N LEU A 646 -15.58 0.53 -38.62
CA LEU A 646 -16.79 1.09 -38.01
C LEU A 646 -16.57 1.43 -36.54
N LYS A 647 -15.89 0.57 -35.79
CA LYS A 647 -15.59 0.70 -34.36
C LYS A 647 -14.45 1.69 -34.11
N HIS A 648 -13.47 1.82 -35.00
CA HIS A 648 -12.49 2.90 -35.01
C HIS A 648 -13.12 4.22 -35.45
N ASN A 649 -14.12 4.19 -36.34
CA ASN A 649 -14.89 5.39 -36.69
C ASN A 649 -15.84 5.79 -35.56
N GLU A 650 -16.40 4.84 -34.81
CA GLU A 650 -17.24 5.06 -33.63
C GLU A 650 -16.41 5.43 -32.40
N GLU A 651 -15.27 4.78 -32.15
CA GLU A 651 -14.30 5.17 -31.13
C GLU A 651 -13.66 6.49 -31.50
N LYS A 652 -13.36 6.79 -32.77
CA LYS A 652 -13.00 8.16 -33.16
C LYS A 652 -14.16 9.12 -32.95
N ARG A 653 -15.42 8.76 -33.21
CA ARG A 653 -16.57 9.64 -32.94
C ARG A 653 -16.80 9.84 -31.45
N LEU A 654 -16.60 8.83 -30.61
CA LEU A 654 -16.76 8.84 -29.16
C LEU A 654 -15.56 9.48 -28.46
N GLN A 655 -14.35 9.22 -28.91
CA GLN A 655 -13.12 9.88 -28.50
C GLN A 655 -13.18 11.34 -28.96
N PHE A 656 -13.64 11.64 -30.16
CA PHE A 656 -13.91 13.01 -30.60
C PHE A 656 -15.07 13.65 -29.83
N LEU A 657 -16.12 12.92 -29.43
CA LEU A 657 -17.17 13.43 -28.54
C LEU A 657 -16.64 13.69 -27.12
N ARG A 658 -15.71 12.85 -26.64
CA ARG A 658 -15.11 12.91 -25.31
C ARG A 658 -14.05 14.01 -25.22
N THR A 659 -13.25 14.17 -26.27
CA THR A 659 -12.34 15.30 -26.48
C THR A 659 -13.14 16.57 -26.74
N ALA A 660 -14.23 16.51 -27.52
CA ALA A 660 -15.13 17.64 -27.74
C ALA A 660 -15.91 18.03 -26.48
N MET A 661 -16.29 17.12 -25.58
CA MET A 661 -17.01 17.45 -24.32
C MET A 661 -16.14 18.19 -23.29
N LEU A 662 -14.82 17.99 -23.32
CA LEU A 662 -13.88 18.73 -22.46
C LEU A 662 -13.27 19.96 -23.16
N ASP A 663 -13.25 20.00 -24.49
CA ASP A 663 -12.93 21.20 -25.29
C ASP A 663 -14.11 22.20 -25.41
N TYR A 664 -15.24 21.93 -24.75
CA TYR A 664 -16.54 22.05 -25.42
C TYR A 664 -17.10 23.44 -25.72
N ILE A 665 -17.05 24.49 -24.90
CA ILE A 665 -18.00 25.60 -25.18
C ILE A 665 -17.38 26.85 -25.80
N VAL A 666 -16.06 27.06 -25.73
CA VAL A 666 -15.51 28.35 -26.20
C VAL A 666 -14.17 28.29 -26.92
N ASN A 667 -13.23 27.44 -26.50
CA ASN A 667 -11.87 27.47 -27.05
C ASN A 667 -11.76 26.97 -28.51
N LEU A 668 -12.74 26.20 -29.00
CA LEU A 668 -12.83 25.75 -30.40
C LEU A 668 -13.62 26.73 -31.29
N TYR A 669 -14.66 27.39 -30.78
CA TYR A 669 -15.45 28.36 -31.54
C TYR A 669 -14.75 29.73 -31.65
N PHE A 670 -13.94 30.11 -30.65
CA PHE A 670 -13.34 31.43 -30.56
C PHE A 670 -11.86 31.37 -30.15
N GLU A 671 -10.95 31.41 -31.13
CA GLU A 671 -9.50 31.41 -30.84
C GLU A 671 -8.98 32.76 -30.31
N LYS A 672 -9.59 33.89 -30.70
CA LYS A 672 -9.10 35.24 -30.40
C LYS A 672 -9.75 35.90 -29.16
N LYS A 673 -10.89 35.38 -28.68
CA LYS A 673 -11.66 35.95 -27.56
C LYS A 673 -12.14 34.87 -26.60
N SER A 674 -11.27 33.90 -26.32
CA SER A 674 -11.66 32.71 -25.56
C SER A 674 -11.98 33.01 -24.10
N ALA A 675 -11.31 33.97 -23.48
CA ALA A 675 -11.57 34.31 -22.08
C ALA A 675 -12.90 35.03 -21.89
N PHE A 676 -13.23 35.96 -22.79
CA PHE A 676 -14.49 36.69 -22.77
C PHE A 676 -15.68 35.80 -23.09
N ALA A 677 -15.59 34.98 -24.13
CA ALA A 677 -16.67 34.07 -24.49
C ALA A 677 -16.89 33.01 -23.40
N LEU A 678 -15.84 32.54 -22.72
CA LEU A 678 -15.98 31.61 -21.59
C LEU A 678 -16.57 32.31 -20.38
N GLY A 679 -16.17 33.56 -20.13
CA GLY A 679 -16.81 34.41 -19.13
C GLY A 679 -18.33 34.45 -19.31
N ILE A 680 -18.81 34.72 -20.54
CA ILE A 680 -20.25 34.75 -20.87
C ILE A 680 -20.89 33.36 -20.74
N ALA A 681 -20.27 32.32 -21.31
CA ALA A 681 -20.84 30.97 -21.32
C ALA A 681 -21.08 30.41 -19.91
N VAL A 682 -20.20 30.75 -18.96
CA VAL A 682 -20.32 30.27 -17.57
C VAL A 682 -21.04 31.31 -16.69
N CYS A 683 -21.49 32.47 -17.18
CA CYS A 683 -22.30 33.43 -16.38
C CYS A 683 -23.58 32.80 -15.83
N GLY A 684 -24.09 31.73 -16.45
CA GLY A 684 -25.28 31.01 -16.01
C GLY A 684 -25.23 30.56 -14.54
N SER A 685 -24.05 30.24 -13.99
CA SER A 685 -23.97 29.89 -12.56
C SER A 685 -24.21 31.10 -11.65
N GLY A 686 -23.76 32.30 -12.01
CA GLY A 686 -24.02 33.52 -11.26
C GLY A 686 -25.49 33.94 -11.35
N VAL A 687 -26.11 33.76 -12.52
CA VAL A 687 -27.57 33.94 -12.71
C VAL A 687 -28.35 32.94 -11.85
N GLY A 688 -27.91 31.67 -11.81
CA GLY A 688 -28.46 30.65 -10.94
C GLY A 688 -28.37 31.04 -9.46
N THR A 689 -27.20 31.43 -8.96
CA THR A 689 -27.04 31.89 -7.57
C THR A 689 -27.90 33.11 -7.24
N PHE A 690 -28.10 34.03 -8.19
CA PHE A 690 -28.96 35.20 -7.97
C PHE A 690 -30.45 34.85 -7.94
N VAL A 691 -30.94 34.16 -8.99
CA VAL A 691 -32.37 33.90 -9.19
C VAL A 691 -32.85 32.74 -8.30
N LEU A 692 -32.10 31.64 -8.27
CA LEU A 692 -32.52 30.41 -7.58
C LEU A 692 -32.51 30.60 -6.06
N SER A 693 -31.56 31.36 -5.51
CA SER A 693 -31.54 31.65 -4.07
C SER A 693 -32.78 32.42 -3.61
N TYR A 694 -33.30 33.34 -4.43
CA TYR A 694 -34.54 34.05 -4.13
C TYR A 694 -35.78 33.14 -4.26
N ILE A 695 -35.88 32.37 -5.36
CA ILE A 695 -37.01 31.46 -5.59
C ILE A 695 -37.08 30.39 -4.49
N MET A 696 -35.95 29.79 -4.13
CA MET A 696 -35.90 28.73 -3.12
C MET A 696 -36.26 29.27 -1.73
N ASP A 697 -35.75 30.44 -1.34
CA ASP A 697 -36.13 31.08 -0.07
C ASP A 697 -37.63 31.45 -0.05
N ALA A 698 -38.17 31.95 -1.16
CA ALA A 698 -39.60 32.23 -1.28
C ALA A 698 -40.48 30.97 -1.16
N VAL A 699 -40.08 29.85 -1.77
CA VAL A 699 -40.82 28.57 -1.73
C VAL A 699 -40.75 27.94 -0.33
N VAL A 700 -39.57 27.96 0.31
CA VAL A 700 -39.36 27.37 1.64
C VAL A 700 -40.11 28.14 2.74
N ASN A 701 -40.22 29.47 2.61
CA ASN A 701 -40.92 30.32 3.59
C ASN A 701 -42.46 30.27 3.51
N ILE A 702 -43.04 29.55 2.54
CA ILE A 702 -44.49 29.28 2.53
C ILE A 702 -44.79 28.34 3.72
N GLN A 703 -45.61 28.79 4.68
CA GLN A 703 -45.99 28.06 5.91
C GLN A 703 -46.87 26.81 5.63
N SER A 704 -46.38 25.88 4.84
CA SER A 704 -47.03 24.61 4.54
C SER A 704 -46.01 23.48 4.67
N TRP A 705 -46.44 22.35 5.23
CA TRP A 705 -45.62 21.12 5.35
C TRP A 705 -45.21 20.52 3.98
N LEU A 706 -45.75 21.06 2.88
CA LEU A 706 -45.43 20.71 1.49
C LEU A 706 -44.26 21.51 0.88
N SER A 707 -43.68 22.49 1.60
CA SER A 707 -42.73 23.46 1.02
C SER A 707 -41.39 22.84 0.57
N TYR A 708 -40.79 21.96 1.37
CA TYR A 708 -39.49 21.34 1.04
C TYR A 708 -39.55 20.35 -0.14
N PRO A 709 -40.50 19.41 -0.23
CA PRO A 709 -40.64 18.55 -1.40
C PRO A 709 -40.93 19.34 -2.68
N SER A 710 -41.68 20.43 -2.58
CA SER A 710 -41.97 21.31 -3.72
C SER A 710 -40.72 22.03 -4.22
N ALA A 711 -39.85 22.50 -3.32
CA ALA A 711 -38.54 23.07 -3.68
C ALA A 711 -37.65 22.04 -4.40
N LEU A 712 -37.58 20.81 -3.90
CA LEU A 712 -36.81 19.72 -4.54
C LEU A 712 -37.36 19.35 -5.92
N LEU A 713 -38.68 19.40 -6.12
CA LEU A 713 -39.32 19.10 -7.40
C LEU A 713 -39.05 20.19 -8.45
N ILE A 714 -39.03 21.46 -8.02
CA ILE A 714 -38.60 22.58 -8.87
C ILE A 714 -37.13 22.41 -9.26
N GLU A 715 -36.26 22.03 -8.32
CA GLU A 715 -34.85 21.75 -8.60
C GLU A 715 -34.67 20.60 -9.60
N ALA A 716 -35.40 19.49 -9.42
CA ALA A 716 -35.39 18.37 -10.37
C ALA A 716 -35.87 18.78 -11.77
N ALA A 717 -36.90 19.63 -11.86
CA ALA A 717 -37.40 20.13 -13.14
C ALA A 717 -36.38 21.02 -13.86
N ILE A 718 -35.65 21.87 -13.12
CA ILE A 718 -34.57 22.70 -13.66
C ILE A 718 -33.42 21.82 -14.18
N ILE A 719 -33.04 20.77 -13.44
CA ILE A 719 -32.00 19.82 -13.87
C ILE A 719 -32.43 19.08 -15.14
N LEU A 720 -33.69 18.63 -15.22
CA LEU A 720 -34.23 17.94 -16.39
C LEU A 720 -34.22 18.82 -17.65
N PHE A 721 -34.45 20.14 -17.49
CA PHE A 721 -34.34 21.10 -18.58
C PHE A 721 -32.92 21.16 -19.19
N GLY A 722 -31.89 20.76 -18.43
CA GLY A 722 -30.52 20.61 -18.94
C GLY A 722 -30.40 19.64 -20.12
N ILE A 723 -31.29 18.63 -20.21
CA ILE A 723 -31.34 17.69 -21.34
C ILE A 723 -31.72 18.42 -22.63
N VAL A 724 -32.68 19.34 -22.57
CA VAL A 724 -33.12 20.14 -23.73
C VAL A 724 -31.99 21.05 -24.22
N CYS A 725 -31.27 21.68 -23.29
CA CYS A 725 -30.07 22.47 -23.62
C CYS A 725 -28.98 21.61 -24.28
N GLY A 726 -28.82 20.35 -23.84
CA GLY A 726 -27.89 19.39 -24.45
C GLY A 726 -28.25 18.96 -25.87
N PHE A 727 -29.54 19.02 -26.27
CA PHE A 727 -29.95 18.73 -27.65
C PHE A 727 -29.66 19.87 -28.64
N LEU A 728 -29.51 21.12 -28.17
CA LEU A 728 -29.20 22.28 -29.01
C LEU A 728 -27.73 22.33 -29.48
N MET A 729 -26.93 21.37 -29.01
CA MET A 729 -25.49 21.34 -29.14
C MET A 729 -25.07 20.55 -30.39
N THR A 730 -24.97 21.28 -31.51
CA THR A 730 -24.63 20.71 -32.83
C THR A 730 -23.11 20.70 -33.05
N PRO A 731 -22.49 19.59 -33.49
CA PRO A 731 -21.06 19.54 -33.79
C PRO A 731 -20.71 20.35 -35.06
N LEU A 732 -19.56 21.04 -35.03
CA LEU A 732 -19.07 21.84 -36.16
C LEU A 732 -18.64 20.97 -37.36
N PRO A 733 -18.86 21.41 -38.61
CA PRO A 733 -18.34 20.75 -39.81
C PRO A 733 -16.80 20.80 -39.88
N GLN A 734 -16.16 19.69 -40.26
CA GLN A 734 -14.70 19.58 -40.39
C GLN A 734 -14.15 20.28 -41.65
N GLU A 735 -12.96 20.88 -41.52
CA GLU A 735 -12.15 21.42 -42.62
C GLU A 735 -11.61 20.27 -43.53
N PRO A 736 -11.74 20.36 -44.88
CA PRO A 736 -11.34 19.30 -45.82
C PRO A 736 -9.84 18.93 -45.83
N SER A 737 -9.02 19.75 -45.18
CA SER A 737 -7.56 19.63 -45.11
C SER A 737 -7.10 18.62 -44.04
N GLU A 738 -7.78 18.53 -42.90
CA GLU A 738 -7.49 17.55 -41.84
C GLU A 738 -7.91 16.14 -42.21
N GLN A 739 -9.05 15.98 -42.91
CA GLN A 739 -9.49 14.68 -43.43
C GLN A 739 -8.45 14.05 -44.37
N ARG A 740 -7.82 14.87 -45.22
CA ARG A 740 -6.74 14.43 -46.12
C ARG A 740 -5.45 14.06 -45.39
N ARG A 741 -5.12 14.75 -44.28
CA ARG A 741 -3.95 14.39 -43.45
C ARG A 741 -4.16 13.06 -42.72
N LEU A 742 -5.34 12.85 -42.16
CA LEU A 742 -5.71 11.60 -41.48
C LEU A 742 -5.79 10.41 -42.44
N GLN A 743 -6.29 10.62 -43.67
CA GLN A 743 -6.23 9.62 -44.74
C GLN A 743 -4.79 9.26 -45.13
N ARG A 744 -3.90 10.25 -45.30
CA ARG A 744 -2.48 10.01 -45.64
C ARG A 744 -1.71 9.27 -44.54
N GLN A 745 -2.03 9.52 -43.27
CA GLN A 745 -1.44 8.76 -42.15
C GLN A 745 -1.96 7.33 -42.11
N ALA A 746 -3.26 7.12 -42.36
CA ALA A 746 -3.83 5.78 -42.46
C ALA A 746 -3.22 4.99 -43.64
N GLU A 747 -3.01 5.62 -44.80
CA GLU A 747 -2.34 5.01 -45.96
C GLU A 747 -0.87 4.68 -45.70
N LYS A 748 -0.14 5.52 -44.94
CA LYS A 748 1.24 5.21 -44.54
C LYS A 748 1.33 4.00 -43.62
N ASN A 749 0.42 3.89 -42.65
CA ASN A 749 0.37 2.76 -41.74
C ASN A 749 -0.08 1.46 -42.45
N LEU A 750 -0.92 1.57 -43.48
CA LEU A 750 -1.31 0.44 -44.33
C LEU A 750 -0.16 -0.05 -45.20
N LYS A 751 0.69 0.86 -45.70
CA LYS A 751 1.87 0.53 -46.52
C LYS A 751 3.02 -0.09 -45.72
N SER A 752 3.19 0.26 -44.44
CA SER A 752 4.19 -0.40 -43.57
C SER A 752 3.78 -1.82 -43.16
N SER A 753 2.49 -2.17 -43.25
CA SER A 753 1.98 -3.50 -42.91
C SER A 753 2.01 -4.50 -44.08
N ASN A 754 2.23 -4.03 -45.32
CA ASN A 754 2.18 -4.83 -46.55
C ASN A 754 3.51 -4.81 -47.33
N ALA A 755 4.64 -5.05 -46.66
CA ALA A 755 5.88 -5.34 -47.37
C ALA A 755 5.84 -6.80 -47.92
N PRO A 756 6.18 -7.04 -49.20
CA PRO A 756 6.13 -8.37 -49.78
C PRO A 756 7.31 -9.22 -49.27
N VAL A 757 7.00 -10.40 -48.74
CA VAL A 757 8.00 -11.44 -48.45
C VAL A 757 8.47 -12.02 -49.78
N THR A 758 9.65 -11.61 -50.21
CA THR A 758 10.37 -12.20 -51.35
C THR A 758 10.78 -13.63 -51.02
N SER A 759 10.27 -14.59 -51.78
CA SER A 759 10.78 -15.95 -51.89
C SER A 759 12.04 -15.98 -52.74
N GLU A 760 13.16 -16.51 -52.22
CA GLU A 760 13.96 -17.56 -52.86
C GLU A 760 15.26 -17.86 -52.08
N ASN A 761 15.57 -19.16 -52.01
CA ASN A 761 16.86 -19.81 -51.77
C ASN A 761 17.46 -19.80 -50.35
N ASN A 762 17.28 -20.91 -49.63
CA ASN A 762 18.39 -21.83 -49.36
C ASN A 762 17.89 -23.20 -48.89
N VAL A 763 18.31 -24.23 -49.61
CA VAL A 763 18.22 -25.65 -49.25
C VAL A 763 19.28 -25.94 -48.18
N ALA A 764 18.87 -26.61 -47.11
CA ALA A 764 19.55 -27.69 -46.38
C ALA A 764 19.44 -27.55 -44.85
N ASN A 765 18.97 -28.65 -44.23
CA ASN A 765 19.18 -29.08 -42.86
C ASN A 765 18.79 -28.13 -41.71
N GLU A 766 17.68 -28.42 -41.04
CA GLU A 766 17.71 -28.96 -39.67
C GLU A 766 16.28 -29.20 -39.16
N ILE A 767 16.16 -30.29 -38.40
CA ILE A 767 14.96 -30.71 -37.69
C ILE A 767 14.66 -29.66 -36.62
N VAL A 768 13.63 -28.85 -36.82
CA VAL A 768 13.07 -27.98 -35.77
C VAL A 768 11.56 -28.09 -35.82
N GLU A 769 11.00 -28.48 -34.67
CA GLU A 769 9.57 -28.47 -34.36
C GLU A 769 8.91 -27.17 -34.84
N PRO A 770 7.69 -27.21 -35.41
CA PRO A 770 6.92 -25.98 -35.56
C PRO A 770 6.50 -25.52 -34.16
N MET A 771 7.26 -24.57 -33.63
CA MET A 771 6.84 -23.71 -32.54
C MET A 771 5.49 -23.09 -32.90
N LEU A 772 4.47 -23.48 -32.14
CA LEU A 772 3.20 -22.76 -32.03
C LEU A 772 3.51 -21.28 -31.75
N PRO A 773 2.87 -20.33 -32.43
CA PRO A 773 2.93 -18.94 -32.02
C PRO A 773 2.35 -18.84 -30.61
N ASN A 774 3.16 -18.38 -29.67
CA ASN A 774 2.75 -17.98 -28.32
C ASN A 774 1.69 -16.88 -28.43
N VAL A 775 0.43 -17.27 -28.61
CA VAL A 775 -0.71 -16.44 -28.25
C VAL A 775 -0.83 -16.57 -26.73
N SER A 776 -0.07 -15.73 -26.04
CA SER A 776 -0.33 -15.44 -24.64
C SER A 776 -1.71 -14.79 -24.54
N ILE A 777 -2.72 -15.63 -24.30
CA ILE A 777 -4.00 -15.17 -23.76
C ILE A 777 -3.69 -14.62 -22.37
N GLN A 778 -3.36 -13.33 -22.31
CA GLN A 778 -3.39 -12.58 -21.06
C GLN A 778 -4.85 -12.53 -20.59
N ASN A 779 -5.23 -13.53 -19.81
CA ASN A 779 -6.38 -13.47 -18.92
C ASN A 779 -6.17 -12.31 -17.95
N SER A 780 -6.56 -11.11 -18.36
CA SER A 780 -6.72 -9.99 -17.43
C SER A 780 -7.92 -10.30 -16.54
N PRO A 781 -7.76 -10.34 -15.20
CA PRO A 781 -8.89 -10.50 -14.30
C PRO A 781 -9.90 -9.36 -14.54
N SER A 782 -11.20 -9.62 -14.41
CA SER A 782 -12.21 -8.56 -14.51
C SER A 782 -11.93 -7.50 -13.44
N LYS A 783 -11.33 -6.39 -13.88
CA LYS A 783 -10.92 -5.30 -13.01
C LYS A 783 -12.17 -4.63 -12.44
N SER A 784 -12.15 -4.34 -11.14
CA SER A 784 -13.14 -3.51 -10.45
C SER A 784 -13.44 -2.24 -11.26
N PHE A 785 -14.70 -1.78 -11.26
CA PHE A 785 -15.14 -0.54 -11.91
C PHE A 785 -14.24 0.66 -11.54
N PHE A 786 -13.79 0.74 -10.28
CA PHE A 786 -12.84 1.76 -9.84
C PHE A 786 -11.44 1.58 -10.43
N GLY A 787 -10.98 0.34 -10.62
CA GLY A 787 -9.71 0.04 -11.28
C GLY A 787 -9.69 0.46 -12.74
N GLN A 788 -10.82 0.32 -13.44
CA GLN A 788 -10.96 0.77 -14.83
C GLN A 788 -10.98 2.31 -14.94
N ILE A 789 -11.61 3.01 -13.98
CA ILE A 789 -11.63 4.48 -13.94
C ILE A 789 -10.24 5.06 -13.66
N ILE A 790 -9.51 4.48 -12.69
CA ILE A 790 -8.16 4.97 -12.32
C ILE A 790 -7.18 4.80 -13.48
N GLU A 791 -7.30 3.74 -14.27
CA GLU A 791 -6.46 3.49 -15.44
C GLU A 791 -6.72 4.48 -16.61
N GLN A 792 -7.89 5.14 -16.61
CA GLN A 792 -8.23 6.20 -17.58
C GLN A 792 -7.79 7.61 -17.14
N ILE A 793 -7.28 7.80 -15.93
CA ILE A 793 -6.79 9.09 -15.43
C ILE A 793 -5.28 9.17 -15.66
N ASP A 794 -4.82 10.02 -16.57
CA ASP A 794 -3.37 10.21 -16.81
C ASP A 794 -2.71 11.04 -15.69
N LEU A 795 -2.40 10.38 -14.57
CA LEU A 795 -1.67 10.99 -13.45
C LEU A 795 -0.23 11.40 -13.82
N ASN A 796 0.30 11.03 -15.00
CA ASN A 796 1.60 11.52 -15.43
C ASN A 796 1.63 13.04 -15.62
N LEU A 797 0.47 13.69 -15.76
CA LEU A 797 0.36 15.14 -15.81
C LEU A 797 0.90 15.81 -14.52
N LEU A 798 0.77 15.15 -13.36
CA LEU A 798 1.30 15.64 -12.08
C LEU A 798 2.84 15.62 -11.98
N LYS A 799 3.54 15.07 -12.99
CA LYS A 799 5.00 15.23 -13.10
C LYS A 799 5.38 16.63 -13.57
N ASN A 800 4.47 17.37 -14.22
CA ASN A 800 4.71 18.75 -14.61
C ASN A 800 4.56 19.66 -13.38
N THR A 801 5.69 20.16 -12.85
CA THR A 801 5.72 21.01 -11.65
C THR A 801 4.80 22.23 -11.73
N ALA A 802 4.64 22.86 -12.91
CA ALA A 802 3.74 24.00 -13.07
C ALA A 802 2.26 23.60 -12.97
N PHE A 803 1.89 22.46 -13.55
CA PHE A 803 0.54 21.90 -13.41
C PHE A 803 0.28 21.47 -11.97
N THR A 804 1.21 20.81 -11.31
CA THR A 804 1.07 20.37 -9.91
C THR A 804 0.89 21.55 -8.96
N LEU A 805 1.66 22.62 -9.11
CA LEU A 805 1.47 23.85 -8.33
C LEU A 805 0.10 24.48 -8.59
N PHE A 806 -0.36 24.47 -9.84
CA PHE A 806 -1.69 24.93 -10.21
C PHE A 806 -2.81 24.08 -9.58
N THR A 807 -2.66 22.76 -9.57
CA THR A 807 -3.59 21.83 -8.92
C THR A 807 -3.62 22.02 -7.41
N VAL A 808 -2.46 22.14 -6.75
CA VAL A 808 -2.35 22.40 -5.31
C VAL A 808 -2.99 23.75 -4.93
N SER A 809 -2.76 24.79 -5.74
CA SER A 809 -3.43 26.08 -5.56
C SER A 809 -4.95 25.96 -5.63
N ASN A 810 -5.48 25.31 -6.67
CA ASN A 810 -6.93 25.15 -6.82
C ASN A 810 -7.52 24.29 -5.69
N PHE A 811 -6.80 23.27 -5.21
CA PHE A 811 -7.18 22.49 -4.03
C PHE A 811 -7.32 23.37 -2.78
N LEU A 812 -6.31 24.20 -2.48
CA LEU A 812 -6.32 25.10 -1.32
C LEU A 812 -7.41 26.18 -1.44
N ALA A 813 -7.62 26.73 -2.64
CA ALA A 813 -8.69 27.68 -2.90
C ALA A 813 -10.08 27.05 -2.69
N SER A 814 -10.30 25.83 -3.20
CA SER A 814 -11.58 25.13 -3.09
C SER A 814 -11.93 24.72 -1.67
N LEU A 815 -10.95 24.49 -0.78
CA LEU A 815 -11.21 24.28 0.65
C LEU A 815 -11.95 25.47 1.28
N GLY A 816 -11.56 26.70 0.94
CA GLY A 816 -12.15 27.92 1.51
C GLY A 816 -13.30 28.53 0.70
N PHE A 817 -13.49 28.09 -0.55
CA PHE A 817 -14.46 28.68 -1.47
C PHE A 817 -15.92 28.59 -0.97
N ASN A 818 -16.30 27.46 -0.35
CA ASN A 818 -17.69 27.20 0.04
C ASN A 818 -18.08 27.77 1.40
N VAL A 819 -17.11 28.29 2.17
CA VAL A 819 -17.34 28.81 3.53
C VAL A 819 -18.39 29.93 3.53
N ILE A 820 -18.27 30.86 2.58
CA ILE A 820 -19.17 32.01 2.48
C ILE A 820 -20.59 31.59 2.07
N TYR A 821 -20.75 30.55 1.24
CA TYR A 821 -22.05 30.09 0.79
C TYR A 821 -22.78 29.28 1.86
N ASN A 822 -22.05 28.37 2.52
CA ASN A 822 -22.64 27.41 3.45
C ASN A 822 -22.95 28.02 4.82
N PHE A 823 -22.13 28.98 5.27
CA PHE A 823 -22.26 29.61 6.59
C PHE A 823 -22.77 31.06 6.51
N ALA A 824 -23.45 31.43 5.41
CA ALA A 824 -24.05 32.75 5.25
C ALA A 824 -25.16 33.04 6.29
N ASP A 825 -25.99 32.04 6.60
CA ASP A 825 -27.06 32.15 7.61
C ASP A 825 -26.47 32.37 9.00
N ASP A 826 -25.45 31.58 9.31
CA ASP A 826 -24.74 31.59 10.56
C ASP A 826 -24.06 32.95 10.83
N LEU A 827 -23.43 33.54 9.82
CA LEU A 827 -22.86 34.89 9.88
C LEU A 827 -23.93 35.99 10.06
N ALA A 828 -25.07 35.83 9.39
CA ALA A 828 -26.20 36.77 9.50
C ALA A 828 -26.85 36.74 10.90
N ASN A 829 -26.95 35.54 11.50
CA ASN A 829 -27.54 35.33 12.82
C ASN A 829 -26.63 35.84 13.95
N ASP A 830 -25.31 35.62 13.85
CA ASP A 830 -24.31 36.13 14.83
C ASP A 830 -24.32 37.67 14.90
N SER A 831 -24.61 38.32 13.76
CA SER A 831 -24.72 39.77 13.64
C SER A 831 -26.04 40.37 14.15
N LYS A 832 -26.98 39.55 14.64
CA LYS A 832 -28.35 39.94 15.11
C LYS A 832 -29.20 40.67 14.06
N VAL A 833 -29.02 40.36 12.77
CA VAL A 833 -29.72 41.04 11.65
C VAL A 833 -31.06 40.35 11.33
N ILE A 834 -32.01 41.12 10.78
CA ILE A 834 -33.40 40.74 10.43
C ILE A 834 -33.47 39.46 9.57
N LYS A 835 -34.56 38.68 9.71
CA LYS A 835 -34.90 37.52 8.85
C LYS A 835 -34.85 37.89 7.35
N GLY A 836 -34.16 37.09 6.54
CA GLY A 836 -33.97 37.30 5.09
C GLY A 836 -32.58 37.83 4.69
N HIS A 837 -31.68 38.08 5.64
CA HIS A 837 -30.36 38.65 5.38
C HIS A 837 -29.43 37.75 4.54
N ARG A 838 -29.48 36.42 4.73
CA ARG A 838 -28.72 35.43 3.96
C ARG A 838 -29.00 35.51 2.46
N THR A 839 -30.25 35.67 2.08
CA THR A 839 -30.68 35.76 0.69
C THR A 839 -30.04 36.96 -0.01
N TYR A 840 -29.97 38.11 0.67
CA TYR A 840 -29.28 39.29 0.12
C TYR A 840 -27.77 39.10 -0.04
N ILE A 841 -27.10 38.39 0.89
CA ILE A 841 -25.67 38.07 0.78
C ILE A 841 -25.44 37.20 -0.46
N VAL A 842 -26.18 36.10 -0.60
CA VAL A 842 -26.00 35.15 -1.71
C VAL A 842 -26.39 35.78 -3.05
N MET A 843 -27.47 36.59 -3.10
CA MET A 843 -27.85 37.34 -4.30
C MET A 843 -26.76 38.35 -4.72
N SER A 844 -26.17 39.06 -3.76
CA SER A 844 -25.09 40.02 -4.03
C SER A 844 -23.84 39.32 -4.59
N ILE A 845 -23.52 38.12 -4.07
CA ILE A 845 -22.49 37.26 -4.64
C ILE A 845 -22.85 36.87 -6.07
N GLY A 846 -24.07 36.38 -6.33
CA GLY A 846 -24.51 35.98 -7.66
C GLY A 846 -24.41 37.10 -8.71
N LEU A 847 -24.94 38.29 -8.39
CA LEU A 847 -24.94 39.44 -9.29
C LEU A 847 -23.52 39.94 -9.59
N SER A 848 -22.69 40.11 -8.56
CA SER A 848 -21.30 40.54 -8.74
C SER A 848 -20.45 39.49 -9.46
N ASN A 849 -20.74 38.20 -9.29
CA ASN A 849 -20.08 37.10 -9.97
C ASN A 849 -20.32 37.12 -11.49
N ILE A 850 -21.53 37.48 -11.93
CA ILE A 850 -21.83 37.72 -13.35
C ILE A 850 -20.91 38.82 -13.91
N LEU A 851 -20.88 39.98 -13.24
CA LEU A 851 -20.05 41.11 -13.66
C LEU A 851 -18.56 40.77 -13.66
N GLY A 852 -18.11 40.05 -12.64
CA GLY A 852 -16.75 39.55 -12.50
C GLY A 852 -16.31 38.67 -13.66
N ARG A 853 -17.12 37.67 -14.03
CA ARG A 853 -16.83 36.78 -15.16
C ARG A 853 -16.68 37.52 -16.48
N VAL A 854 -17.58 38.47 -16.76
CA VAL A 854 -17.57 39.24 -18.01
C VAL A 854 -16.38 40.20 -18.06
N ILE A 855 -16.16 40.99 -17.00
CA ILE A 855 -15.12 42.03 -16.97
C ILE A 855 -13.73 41.39 -16.90
N ILE A 856 -13.51 40.43 -16.01
CA ILE A 856 -12.21 39.78 -15.84
C ILE A 856 -11.91 38.87 -17.04
N GLY A 857 -12.93 38.17 -17.59
CA GLY A 857 -12.79 37.43 -18.84
C GLY A 857 -12.37 38.32 -20.00
N TYR A 858 -12.99 39.50 -20.14
CA TYR A 858 -12.59 40.50 -21.14
C TYR A 858 -11.16 41.02 -20.93
N LEU A 859 -10.76 41.29 -19.70
CA LEU A 859 -9.39 41.71 -19.38
C LEU A 859 -8.37 40.59 -19.69
N GLY A 860 -8.73 39.33 -19.44
CA GLY A 860 -7.90 38.15 -19.73
C GLY A 860 -7.58 37.95 -21.22
N ASP A 861 -8.37 38.51 -22.13
CA ASP A 861 -8.10 38.47 -23.57
C ASP A 861 -7.19 39.60 -24.07
N ARG A 862 -6.85 40.57 -23.21
CA ARG A 862 -5.99 41.68 -23.62
C ARG A 862 -4.52 41.28 -23.57
N LYS A 863 -3.83 41.41 -24.72
CA LYS A 863 -2.42 41.01 -24.91
C LYS A 863 -1.42 41.59 -23.89
N TRP A 864 -1.69 42.78 -23.35
CA TRP A 864 -0.87 43.45 -22.34
C TRP A 864 -1.07 42.95 -20.90
N ILE A 865 -2.07 42.08 -20.64
CA ILE A 865 -2.39 41.57 -19.32
C ILE A 865 -1.93 40.11 -19.24
N ASN A 866 -1.11 39.80 -18.24
CA ASN A 866 -0.73 38.43 -17.95
C ASN A 866 -1.92 37.71 -17.28
N ARG A 867 -2.49 36.72 -17.96
CA ARG A 867 -3.63 35.92 -17.50
C ARG A 867 -3.37 35.23 -16.16
N LEU A 868 -2.16 34.71 -15.94
CA LEU A 868 -1.77 34.08 -14.68
C LEU A 868 -1.71 35.11 -13.54
N LEU A 869 -1.17 36.31 -13.79
CA LEU A 869 -1.15 37.36 -12.78
C LEU A 869 -2.57 37.84 -12.44
N LEU A 870 -3.41 38.01 -13.46
CA LEU A 870 -4.82 38.35 -13.28
C LEU A 870 -5.53 37.30 -12.42
N PHE A 871 -5.30 36.01 -12.70
CA PHE A 871 -5.81 34.90 -11.88
C PHE A 871 -5.34 34.98 -10.43
N ILE A 872 -4.06 35.22 -10.18
CA ILE A 872 -3.49 35.36 -8.83
C ILE A 872 -4.16 36.51 -8.07
N ILE A 873 -4.32 37.67 -8.70
CA ILE A 873 -4.95 38.84 -8.08
C ILE A 873 -6.39 38.52 -7.69
N THR A 874 -7.15 37.87 -8.57
CA THR A 874 -8.54 37.50 -8.28
C THR A 874 -8.65 36.54 -7.09
N LEU A 875 -7.71 35.60 -6.97
CA LEU A 875 -7.69 34.61 -5.91
C LEU A 875 -7.34 35.25 -4.55
N ILE A 876 -6.32 36.11 -4.51
CA ILE A 876 -5.90 36.81 -3.30
C ILE A 876 -7.01 37.75 -2.79
N ILE A 877 -7.61 38.55 -3.67
CA ILE A 877 -8.69 39.46 -3.26
C ILE A 877 -9.92 38.68 -2.79
N SER A 878 -10.24 37.56 -3.45
CA SER A 878 -11.30 36.66 -2.99
C SER A 878 -11.01 36.11 -1.59
N GLY A 879 -9.78 35.68 -1.30
CA GLY A 879 -9.39 35.21 0.02
C GLY A 879 -9.42 36.29 1.10
N ILE A 880 -8.96 37.51 0.79
CA ILE A 880 -9.03 38.67 1.69
C ILE A 880 -10.50 39.02 2.00
N ALA A 881 -11.38 38.99 0.99
CA ALA A 881 -12.81 39.21 1.19
C ALA A 881 -13.41 38.17 2.16
N THR A 882 -12.99 36.91 2.09
CA THR A 882 -13.38 35.87 3.06
C THR A 882 -12.91 36.17 4.48
N ILE A 883 -11.68 36.68 4.67
CA ILE A 883 -11.14 37.03 5.99
C ILE A 883 -11.89 38.22 6.60
N ILE A 884 -12.32 39.18 5.77
CA ILE A 884 -13.02 40.39 6.22
C ILE A 884 -14.48 40.10 6.58
N ALA A 885 -15.08 39.02 6.10
CA ALA A 885 -16.51 38.72 6.29
C ALA A 885 -16.96 38.76 7.76
N PRO A 886 -16.27 38.12 8.75
CA PRO A 886 -16.66 38.16 10.17
C PRO A 886 -16.34 39.49 10.88
N LEU A 887 -15.61 40.40 10.23
CA LEU A 887 -15.32 41.74 10.76
C LEU A 887 -16.40 42.75 10.41
N CYS A 888 -17.33 42.38 9.52
CA CYS A 888 -18.48 43.19 9.19
C CYS A 888 -19.48 43.15 10.36
N GLY A 889 -19.70 44.29 11.03
CA GLY A 889 -20.68 44.40 12.12
C GLY A 889 -22.13 44.27 11.62
N SER A 890 -23.13 44.61 12.46
CA SER A 890 -24.57 44.41 12.20
C SER A 890 -25.20 45.18 11.02
N SER A 891 -24.42 45.79 10.13
CA SER A 891 -24.93 46.53 8.97
C SER A 891 -25.12 45.60 7.76
N VAL A 892 -26.30 45.65 7.16
CA VAL A 892 -26.60 44.92 5.91
C VAL A 892 -25.72 45.39 4.76
N ILE A 893 -25.37 46.69 4.74
CA ILE A 893 -24.58 47.31 3.67
C ILE A 893 -23.14 46.76 3.67
N THR A 894 -22.53 46.57 4.85
CA THR A 894 -21.18 45.99 4.95
C THR A 894 -21.16 44.54 4.50
N HIS A 895 -22.23 43.80 4.80
CA HIS A 895 -22.39 42.42 4.34
C HIS A 895 -22.53 42.32 2.81
N ILE A 896 -23.35 43.19 2.20
CA ILE A 896 -23.47 43.29 0.74
C ILE A 896 -22.14 43.71 0.10
N GLY A 897 -21.39 44.60 0.75
CA GLY A 897 -20.10 45.09 0.28
C GLY A 897 -19.05 43.97 0.14
N TYR A 898 -18.80 43.20 1.20
CA TYR A 898 -17.84 42.08 1.10
C TYR A 898 -18.36 40.97 0.18
N ALA A 899 -19.67 40.69 0.21
CA ALA A 899 -20.30 39.69 -0.64
C ALA A 899 -20.13 40.02 -2.13
N SER A 900 -20.29 41.29 -2.48
CA SER A 900 -20.07 41.78 -3.85
C SER A 900 -18.60 41.73 -4.25
N LEU A 901 -17.69 42.06 -3.32
CA LEU A 901 -16.25 41.96 -3.55
C LEU A 901 -15.84 40.50 -3.82
N PHE A 902 -16.25 39.58 -2.94
CA PHE A 902 -16.00 38.15 -3.11
C PHE A 902 -16.63 37.63 -4.40
N GLY A 903 -17.90 37.93 -4.69
CA GLY A 903 -18.58 37.45 -5.88
C GLY A 903 -17.90 37.91 -7.17
N PHE A 904 -17.51 39.19 -7.27
CA PHE A 904 -16.79 39.72 -8.43
C PHE A 904 -15.47 38.97 -8.71
N PHE A 905 -14.62 38.84 -7.70
CA PHE A 905 -13.30 38.23 -7.88
C PHE A 905 -13.37 36.70 -7.96
N SER A 906 -14.28 36.05 -7.23
CA SER A 906 -14.54 34.60 -7.38
C SER A 906 -15.07 34.24 -8.76
N GLY A 907 -15.90 35.10 -9.37
CA GLY A 907 -16.34 34.95 -10.76
C GLY A 907 -15.18 34.97 -11.74
N GLY A 908 -14.26 35.93 -11.57
CA GLY A 908 -13.03 35.99 -12.37
C GLY A 908 -12.11 34.78 -12.20
N TYR A 909 -11.93 34.31 -10.97
CA TYR A 909 -11.19 33.09 -10.66
C TYR A 909 -11.74 31.89 -11.45
N VAL A 910 -13.04 31.59 -11.31
CA VAL A 910 -13.66 30.44 -11.97
C VAL A 910 -13.59 30.54 -13.50
N ALA A 911 -13.79 31.74 -14.06
CA ALA A 911 -13.70 31.95 -15.50
C ALA A 911 -12.28 31.72 -16.03
N LEU A 912 -11.25 32.17 -15.29
CA LEU A 912 -9.86 32.07 -15.71
C LEU A 912 -9.22 30.69 -15.47
N THR A 913 -9.77 29.84 -14.59
CA THR A 913 -9.18 28.54 -14.23
C THR A 913 -8.86 27.65 -15.44
N SER A 914 -9.81 27.45 -16.35
CA SER A 914 -9.59 26.58 -17.51
C SER A 914 -8.67 27.22 -18.57
N ILE A 915 -8.67 28.55 -18.67
CA ILE A 915 -7.83 29.30 -19.63
C ILE A 915 -6.38 29.27 -19.19
N VAL A 916 -6.11 29.56 -17.92
CA VAL A 916 -4.76 29.46 -17.35
C VAL A 916 -4.27 28.01 -17.40
N LEU A 917 -5.17 27.03 -17.24
CA LEU A 917 -4.81 25.63 -17.41
C LEU A 917 -4.35 25.31 -18.84
N VAL A 918 -5.05 25.84 -19.86
CA VAL A 918 -4.62 25.74 -21.26
C VAL A 918 -3.24 26.37 -21.45
N ASP A 919 -2.98 27.53 -20.83
CA ASP A 919 -1.69 28.21 -20.93
C ASP A 919 -0.54 27.41 -20.27
N ILE A 920 -0.83 26.58 -19.25
CA ILE A 920 0.17 25.76 -18.54
C ILE A 920 0.44 24.41 -19.23
N VAL A 921 -0.61 23.72 -19.65
CA VAL A 921 -0.53 22.32 -20.13
C VAL A 921 -0.61 22.22 -21.66
N GLY A 922 -1.19 23.23 -22.32
CA GLY A 922 -1.46 23.24 -23.75
C GLY A 922 -2.82 22.64 -24.11
N LYS A 923 -3.38 23.06 -25.24
CA LYS A 923 -4.72 22.66 -25.73
C LYS A 923 -4.87 21.14 -25.87
N ASN A 924 -3.84 20.44 -26.36
CA ASN A 924 -3.92 19.02 -26.71
C ASN A 924 -4.11 18.06 -25.51
N LYS A 925 -3.81 18.51 -24.29
CA LYS A 925 -3.96 17.72 -23.05
C LYS A 925 -4.93 18.38 -22.06
N LEU A 926 -5.72 19.35 -22.53
CA LEU A 926 -6.65 20.10 -21.70
C LEU A 926 -7.66 19.18 -21.02
N SER A 927 -8.26 18.26 -21.78
CA SER A 927 -9.27 17.32 -21.29
C SER A 927 -8.77 16.51 -20.08
N ASP A 928 -7.61 15.88 -20.24
CA ASP A 928 -7.04 15.02 -19.20
C ASP A 928 -6.61 15.85 -17.98
N ALA A 929 -6.01 17.02 -18.21
CA ALA A 929 -5.55 17.91 -17.14
C ALA A 929 -6.71 18.55 -16.37
N PHE A 930 -7.78 18.93 -17.06
CA PHE A 930 -8.96 19.52 -16.44
C PHE A 930 -9.73 18.47 -15.63
N GLY A 931 -9.80 17.22 -16.12
CA GLY A 931 -10.35 16.10 -15.36
C GLY A 931 -9.60 15.83 -14.05
N VAL A 932 -8.26 15.76 -14.09
CA VAL A 932 -7.42 15.64 -12.89
C VAL A 932 -7.61 16.84 -11.96
N LEU A 933 -7.66 18.06 -12.49
CA LEU A 933 -7.89 19.28 -11.69
C LEU A 933 -9.25 19.25 -10.96
N LEU A 934 -10.33 18.90 -11.67
CA LEU A 934 -11.67 18.78 -11.09
C LEU A 934 -11.76 17.69 -10.03
N LEU A 935 -11.02 16.58 -10.18
CA LEU A 935 -10.94 15.54 -9.15
C LEU A 935 -10.42 16.11 -7.83
N PHE A 936 -9.29 16.84 -7.86
CA PHE A 936 -8.73 17.46 -6.65
C PHE A 936 -9.64 18.56 -6.08
N ILE A 937 -10.27 19.37 -6.93
CA ILE A 937 -11.28 20.36 -6.51
C ILE A 937 -12.47 19.67 -5.82
N GLY A 938 -12.91 18.52 -6.33
CA GLY A 938 -13.98 17.71 -5.76
C GLY A 938 -13.62 17.17 -4.37
N ILE A 939 -12.40 16.63 -4.22
CA ILE A 939 -11.87 16.18 -2.91
C ILE A 939 -11.81 17.34 -1.92
N ALA A 940 -11.25 18.48 -2.33
CA ALA A 940 -11.18 19.68 -1.49
C ALA A 940 -12.57 20.14 -1.02
N THR A 941 -13.56 20.17 -1.92
CA THR A 941 -14.93 20.59 -1.61
C THR A 941 -15.62 19.64 -0.64
N ALA A 942 -15.44 18.32 -0.84
CA ALA A 942 -16.02 17.28 0.01
C ALA A 942 -15.45 17.30 1.44
N ILE A 943 -14.16 17.59 1.58
CA ILE A 943 -13.47 17.65 2.88
C ILE A 943 -13.65 19.02 3.55
N GLY A 944 -13.61 20.11 2.78
CA GLY A 944 -13.62 21.47 3.30
C GLY A 944 -14.89 21.79 4.09
N THR A 945 -16.07 21.45 3.56
CA THR A 945 -17.34 21.80 4.19
C THR A 945 -17.54 21.14 5.57
N PRO A 946 -17.31 19.82 5.75
CA PRO A 946 -17.34 19.18 7.07
C PRO A 946 -16.31 19.72 8.05
N ILE A 947 -15.08 20.03 7.61
CA ILE A 947 -14.05 20.58 8.51
C ILE A 947 -14.49 21.95 9.03
N VAL A 948 -15.03 22.82 8.17
CA VAL A 948 -15.53 24.13 8.59
C VAL A 948 -16.65 23.98 9.62
N GLY A 949 -17.57 23.02 9.42
CA GLY A 949 -18.63 22.71 10.38
C GLY A 949 -18.10 22.17 11.71
N ALA A 950 -17.15 21.23 11.67
CA ALA A 950 -16.52 20.68 12.88
C ALA A 950 -15.73 21.75 13.64
N MET A 951 -15.07 22.68 12.93
CA MET A 951 -14.39 23.82 13.56
C MET A 951 -15.39 24.77 14.20
N ARG A 952 -16.52 25.07 13.55
CA ARG A 952 -17.60 25.85 14.17
C ARG A 952 -18.04 25.22 15.49
N ASP A 953 -18.32 23.92 15.49
CA ASP A 953 -18.81 23.22 16.67
C ASP A 953 -17.74 23.17 17.78
N ALA A 954 -16.46 23.03 17.42
CA ALA A 954 -15.35 23.08 18.38
C ALA A 954 -15.11 24.47 19.00
N PHE A 955 -15.46 25.54 18.29
CA PHE A 955 -15.33 26.92 18.74
C PHE A 955 -16.65 27.53 19.24
N SER A 956 -17.70 26.73 19.46
CA SER A 956 -19.04 27.19 19.86
C SER A 956 -19.06 28.06 21.11
N ASP A 957 -18.13 27.81 22.04
CA ASP A 957 -18.07 28.46 23.35
C ASP A 957 -17.34 29.83 23.32
N PHE A 958 -16.74 30.19 22.18
CA PHE A 958 -16.05 31.48 22.03
C PHE A 958 -17.03 32.60 21.67
N THR A 959 -16.68 33.84 21.99
CA THR A 959 -17.52 35.03 21.75
C THR A 959 -17.82 35.31 20.27
N ARG A 960 -17.05 34.69 19.34
CA ARG A 960 -17.24 34.74 17.88
C ARG A 960 -16.85 33.39 17.25
N PRO A 961 -17.75 32.39 17.25
CA PRO A 961 -17.44 31.04 16.79
C PRO A 961 -17.09 30.97 15.29
N PHE A 962 -17.57 31.94 14.49
CA PHE A 962 -17.33 32.00 13.04
C PHE A 962 -16.08 32.77 12.63
N LEU A 963 -15.37 33.42 13.55
CA LEU A 963 -14.18 34.20 13.20
C LEU A 963 -13.03 33.30 12.70
N TRP A 964 -12.76 32.20 13.41
CA TRP A 964 -11.63 31.31 13.11
C TRP A 964 -11.77 30.53 11.81
N PRO A 965 -12.93 29.92 11.47
CA PRO A 965 -13.09 29.24 10.20
C PRO A 965 -12.88 30.19 9.00
N TYR A 966 -13.47 31.37 9.02
CA TYR A 966 -13.30 32.35 7.94
C TYR A 966 -11.86 32.88 7.82
N LEU A 967 -11.17 33.08 8.94
CA LEU A 967 -9.77 33.51 8.93
C LEU A 967 -8.85 32.42 8.37
N ILE A 968 -9.02 31.17 8.80
CA ILE A 968 -8.16 30.06 8.38
C ILE A 968 -8.38 29.71 6.91
N PHE A 969 -9.64 29.51 6.51
CA PHE A 969 -9.96 29.13 5.13
C PHE A 969 -9.81 30.29 4.14
N GLY A 970 -10.02 31.53 4.59
CA GLY A 970 -9.64 32.73 3.84
C GLY A 970 -8.13 32.83 3.66
N SER A 971 -7.34 32.55 4.69
CA SER A 971 -5.86 32.50 4.60
C SER A 971 -5.36 31.40 3.66
N CYS A 972 -6.00 30.22 3.66
CA CYS A 972 -5.72 29.16 2.68
C CYS A 972 -5.97 29.64 1.24
N THR A 973 -7.02 30.43 1.03
CA THR A 973 -7.34 31.00 -0.30
C THR A 973 -6.36 32.10 -0.70
N VAL A 974 -5.81 32.87 0.24
CA VAL A 974 -4.73 33.83 -0.06
C VAL A 974 -3.44 33.08 -0.39
N LEU A 975 -3.09 32.07 0.42
CA LEU A 975 -1.89 31.26 0.25
C LEU A 975 -1.88 30.55 -1.11
N SER A 976 -3.04 30.09 -1.59
CA SER A 976 -3.15 29.45 -2.91
C SER A 976 -2.71 30.41 -4.03
N GLY A 977 -3.15 31.66 -4.00
CA GLY A 977 -2.70 32.69 -4.95
C GLY A 977 -1.19 32.98 -4.85
N VAL A 978 -0.64 33.03 -3.63
CA VAL A 978 0.78 33.31 -3.41
C VAL A 978 1.67 32.21 -4.00
N ILE A 979 1.30 30.94 -3.87
CA ILE A 979 2.07 29.80 -4.38
C ILE A 979 2.26 29.89 -5.91
N LEU A 980 1.29 30.45 -6.63
CA LEU A 980 1.33 30.55 -8.10
C LEU A 980 2.36 31.56 -8.62
N PHE A 981 2.87 32.48 -7.79
CA PHE A 981 3.99 33.34 -8.19
C PHE A 981 5.26 32.54 -8.51
N ALA A 982 5.37 31.29 -8.06
CA ALA A 982 6.49 30.41 -8.39
C ALA A 982 6.47 29.92 -9.87
N ILE A 983 5.30 29.87 -10.53
CA ILE A 983 5.15 29.29 -11.87
C ILE A 983 6.01 30.01 -12.93
N PRO A 984 6.01 31.37 -13.03
CA PRO A 984 6.85 32.08 -13.98
C PRO A 984 8.35 31.80 -13.82
N PHE A 985 8.83 31.58 -12.59
CA PHE A 985 10.23 31.27 -12.33
C PHE A 985 10.61 29.84 -12.75
N LEU A 986 9.68 28.90 -12.61
CA LEU A 986 9.88 27.50 -13.00
C LEU A 986 9.83 27.29 -14.51
N GLN A 987 8.99 28.05 -15.22
CA GLN A 987 8.92 28.01 -16.68
C GLN A 987 10.18 28.60 -17.35
N ARG A 988 10.86 29.56 -16.71
CA ARG A 988 12.14 30.13 -17.20
C ARG A 988 13.36 29.21 -17.09
N LYS A 989 13.30 28.13 -16.29
CA LYS A 989 14.43 27.23 -16.01
C LYS A 989 14.58 26.05 -16.98
N LYS A 990 13.68 25.86 -17.96
CA LYS A 990 13.87 24.85 -19.01
C LYS A 990 14.75 25.43 -20.14
N PRO A 991 15.92 24.85 -20.44
CA PRO A 991 16.71 25.28 -21.59
C PRO A 991 15.96 24.95 -22.88
N ASN A 992 16.02 25.88 -23.84
CA ASN A 992 15.45 25.77 -25.19
C ASN A 992 15.94 24.50 -25.90
N GLY A 993 15.13 23.45 -25.91
CA GLY A 993 15.30 22.27 -26.75
C GLY A 993 14.43 22.37 -27.99
N HIS A 994 15.00 22.92 -29.07
CA HIS A 994 14.64 22.71 -30.48
C HIS A 994 13.16 22.96 -30.86
N GLN A 995 12.83 24.23 -31.11
CA GLN A 995 11.85 24.56 -32.15
C GLN A 995 12.57 24.43 -33.49
N THR A 996 12.32 23.34 -34.21
CA THR A 996 12.53 23.29 -35.66
C THR A 996 11.51 24.24 -36.30
N GLU A 997 11.97 25.45 -36.60
CA GLU A 997 11.36 26.31 -37.61
C GLU A 997 11.34 25.52 -38.93
N VAL A 998 10.16 25.02 -39.31
CA VAL A 998 9.89 24.76 -40.73
C VAL A 998 9.47 26.09 -41.30
N ASN A 999 10.46 26.85 -41.78
CA ASN A 999 10.27 27.86 -42.80
C ASN A 999 9.57 27.21 -43.99
N VAL A 1000 8.30 27.56 -44.21
CA VAL A 1000 7.72 27.50 -45.55
C VAL A 1000 7.84 28.91 -46.10
N GLU A 1001 8.89 29.11 -46.90
CA GLU A 1001 9.07 30.26 -47.76
C GLU A 1001 7.91 30.37 -48.76
N ALA A 1002 7.44 31.61 -48.90
CA ALA A 1002 6.92 32.28 -50.10
C ALA A 1002 6.37 31.41 -51.25
N SER A 1003 5.05 31.48 -51.45
CA SER A 1003 4.38 31.95 -52.69
C SER A 1003 2.89 32.08 -52.45
#